data_AF-A0A1Q8TGG3-F1
#
_entry.id   AF-A0A1Q8TGG3-F1
#
_cell.length_a   1.000
_cell.length_b   1.000
_cell.length_c   1.000
_cell.angle_alpha   90.00
_cell.angle_beta   90.00
_cell.angle_gamma   90.00
#
_symmetry.space_group_name_H-M   'P 1'
#
loop_
_entity.id
_entity.type
_entity.pdbx_description
1 polymer ?
#
loop_
_entity_poly.entity_id
_entity_poly.type
_entity_poly.pdbx_seq_one_letter_code
_entity_poly.pdbx_strand_id
1 'polypeptide(L)'
;MPAQPAVAQESDLDTLLNTHFAGRVVRKDLTQRVKEGANVPVYVLEYLLGMYCATDDPEVIDEGLKNVKTILTDNYVRPDEAEKVKSLVRERGSFKVIDRVTVRLNEKQDSYEAAFSNLGIKDAEISAGIVKEHEKLLVGGIWVIATLSYYHEEGQRGSPFGVSQLKPIQMPHMNMEELFEGRRGFTTDQWREVLIRSIGMEPAELDAEVQWHLLARMIPFVENNYNVCELGPRGTGKSHIYKECSPNSILVSGGQTTVANLFYNMSSRRIGLVGMWDLVAFDEVAGISFKDKDGVQIMKDYMASGSFARGREQMEASASMVFVGNINQSVESLVKTSHLLTPFPDAMIDAAFFDRFHAYIPGWEIPKMRPSFFTQRYGFIVDYLAEFFREMRKRSFADAIDQHFRLGDNLNQRDVIAVRKTVSGLLKLLYPHGEYQKEDVRQCLEYALQVRRRVKEQLKKIGGMEFYDVHFSYIDKDSLEEHFVAVKEQVGGGLIPEGLGKPGVVHTIGLSDKGMPGVYRIELQITAGSGKLAMSGLWNSTSAKEQVKMAFDYFKANASRVSASSKVLDHDFHLHVVDLQNTGVLRDLALASLVAFASGLLGRPTQSQMVVLGDMSLGGSLKPVESLAECLQVAFDAGGKRVTLPMSSAMDIPTIPVELFTKFQTSFYAEPVDAVVKALGVE
;
A
#
# COMPACT_ATOMS: atom_id res chain seq x y z
N MET A 1 -39.03 40.80 -3.67
CA MET A 1 -38.46 39.44 -3.86
C MET A 1 -36.97 39.62 -4.08
N PRO A 2 -36.10 39.11 -3.20
CA PRO A 2 -34.66 39.19 -3.43
C PRO A 2 -34.29 38.25 -4.59
N ALA A 3 -33.48 38.75 -5.52
CA ALA A 3 -32.97 38.01 -6.65
C ALA A 3 -32.12 36.83 -6.15
N GLN A 4 -32.42 35.62 -6.66
CA GLN A 4 -31.56 34.46 -6.46
C GLN A 4 -30.18 34.75 -7.07
N PRO A 5 -29.07 34.40 -6.39
CA PRO A 5 -27.74 34.51 -6.98
C PRO A 5 -27.64 33.51 -8.13
N ALA A 6 -27.16 33.98 -9.28
CA ALA A 6 -26.88 33.14 -10.44
C ALA A 6 -25.82 32.11 -10.04
N VAL A 7 -26.18 30.82 -10.13
CA VAL A 7 -25.24 29.70 -10.04
C VAL A 7 -24.29 29.85 -11.22
N ALA A 8 -23.02 30.17 -10.97
CA ALA A 8 -21.98 30.10 -11.98
C ALA A 8 -21.97 28.65 -12.51
N GLN A 9 -22.26 28.46 -13.81
CA GLN A 9 -22.08 27.16 -14.45
C GLN A 9 -20.62 26.75 -14.31
N GLU A 10 -20.33 25.70 -13.54
CA GLU A 10 -19.02 25.07 -13.56
C GLU A 10 -18.72 24.63 -15.00
N SER A 11 -17.68 25.20 -15.59
CA SER A 11 -17.23 24.86 -16.94
C SER A 11 -16.90 23.36 -17.02
N ASP A 12 -17.39 22.68 -18.07
CA ASP A 12 -17.10 21.27 -18.34
C ASP A 12 -15.57 21.03 -18.43
N LEU A 13 -15.09 19.96 -17.80
CA LEU A 13 -13.67 19.65 -17.68
C LEU A 13 -12.99 19.47 -19.05
N ASP A 14 -13.73 18.95 -20.03
CA ASP A 14 -13.26 18.80 -21.41
C ASP A 14 -12.97 20.17 -22.05
N THR A 15 -13.81 21.17 -21.78
CA THR A 15 -13.61 22.54 -22.29
C THR A 15 -12.39 23.19 -21.63
N LEU A 16 -12.23 23.01 -20.32
CA LEU A 16 -11.06 23.53 -19.60
C LEU A 16 -9.75 22.88 -20.10
N LEU A 17 -9.75 21.57 -20.31
CA LEU A 17 -8.58 20.84 -20.85
C LEU A 17 -8.21 21.31 -22.24
N ASN A 18 -9.17 21.46 -23.16
CA ASN A 18 -8.89 21.95 -24.50
C ASN A 18 -8.47 23.43 -24.51
N THR A 19 -8.92 24.23 -23.54
CA THR A 19 -8.55 25.65 -23.43
C THR A 19 -7.14 25.83 -22.89
N HIS A 20 -6.79 25.15 -21.80
CA HIS A 20 -5.52 25.35 -21.09
C HIS A 20 -4.39 24.44 -21.58
N PHE A 21 -4.72 23.32 -22.23
CA PHE A 21 -3.78 22.26 -22.58
C PHE A 21 -3.98 21.76 -24.02
N ALA A 22 -4.33 22.65 -24.95
CA ALA A 22 -4.47 22.36 -26.37
C ALA A 22 -3.22 21.62 -26.91
N GLY A 23 -3.44 20.50 -27.62
CA GLY A 23 -2.34 19.68 -28.15
C GLY A 23 -1.56 18.87 -27.10
N ARG A 24 -1.98 18.88 -25.81
CA ARG A 24 -1.43 18.06 -24.72
C ARG A 24 -2.45 17.04 -24.18
N VAL A 25 -3.68 17.13 -24.64
CA VAL A 25 -4.79 16.28 -24.22
C VAL A 25 -5.33 15.48 -25.40
N VAL A 26 -5.86 14.31 -25.11
CA VAL A 26 -6.48 13.42 -26.09
C VAL A 26 -7.69 12.74 -25.48
N ARG A 27 -8.71 12.46 -26.30
CA ARG A 27 -9.84 11.64 -25.88
C ARG A 27 -9.41 10.20 -25.69
N LYS A 28 -9.64 9.66 -24.49
CA LYS A 28 -9.12 8.34 -24.09
C LYS A 28 -9.82 7.17 -24.76
N ASP A 29 -11.08 7.34 -25.20
CA ASP A 29 -11.81 6.32 -25.97
C ASP A 29 -11.19 6.01 -27.34
N LEU A 30 -10.51 7.00 -27.95
CA LEU A 30 -9.89 6.83 -29.26
C LEU A 30 -8.82 5.74 -29.27
N THR A 31 -8.10 5.56 -28.15
CA THR A 31 -7.10 4.50 -28.01
C THR A 31 -7.71 3.12 -28.22
N GLN A 32 -8.91 2.88 -27.69
CA GLN A 32 -9.62 1.60 -27.82
C GLN A 32 -10.04 1.35 -29.27
N ARG A 33 -10.53 2.39 -29.96
CA ARG A 33 -10.95 2.33 -31.37
C ARG A 33 -9.81 2.04 -32.36
N VAL A 34 -8.56 2.29 -31.95
CA VAL A 34 -7.35 2.03 -32.75
C VAL A 34 -6.70 0.70 -32.38
N LYS A 35 -6.80 0.27 -31.12
CA LYS A 35 -6.19 -0.98 -30.62
C LYS A 35 -6.74 -2.24 -31.28
N GLU A 36 -7.91 -2.16 -31.92
CA GLU A 36 -8.49 -3.20 -32.78
C GLU A 36 -7.61 -3.46 -34.03
N GLY A 37 -6.55 -4.25 -33.87
CA GLY A 37 -5.75 -4.76 -34.99
C GLY A 37 -4.25 -4.86 -34.77
N ALA A 38 -3.67 -4.18 -33.78
CA ALA A 38 -2.23 -4.20 -33.51
C ALA A 38 -1.90 -4.17 -32.01
N ASN A 39 -0.99 -5.03 -31.56
CA ASN A 39 -0.56 -5.10 -30.15
C ASN A 39 0.51 -4.03 -29.85
N VAL A 40 0.08 -2.77 -29.86
CA VAL A 40 0.92 -1.58 -29.68
C VAL A 40 0.71 -1.00 -28.27
N PRO A 41 1.76 -0.56 -27.56
CA PRO A 41 1.61 0.09 -26.25
C PRO A 41 0.71 1.33 -26.30
N VAL A 42 -0.02 1.62 -25.22
CA VAL A 42 -1.02 2.70 -25.21
C VAL A 42 -0.38 4.07 -25.44
N TYR A 43 0.79 4.35 -24.85
CA TYR A 43 1.49 5.61 -25.06
C TYR A 43 1.90 5.85 -26.52
N VAL A 44 2.21 4.80 -27.28
CA VAL A 44 2.50 4.93 -28.72
C VAL A 44 1.25 5.32 -29.50
N LEU A 45 0.10 4.72 -29.15
CA LEU A 45 -1.18 5.06 -29.76
C LEU A 45 -1.57 6.50 -29.42
N GLU A 46 -1.45 6.90 -28.16
CA GLU A 46 -1.76 8.27 -27.72
C GLU A 46 -0.83 9.31 -28.34
N TYR A 47 0.45 9.00 -28.56
CA TYR A 47 1.36 9.88 -29.29
C TYR A 47 0.87 10.16 -30.71
N LEU A 48 0.50 9.10 -31.44
CA LEU A 48 -0.01 9.23 -32.81
C LEU A 48 -1.37 9.97 -32.81
N LEU A 49 -2.26 9.60 -31.89
CA LEU A 49 -3.55 10.29 -31.75
C LEU A 49 -3.37 11.77 -31.37
N GLY A 50 -2.39 12.11 -30.53
CA GLY A 50 -2.05 13.49 -30.20
C GLY A 50 -1.55 14.30 -31.41
N MET A 51 -0.96 13.65 -32.42
CA MET A 51 -0.55 14.34 -33.65
C MET A 51 -1.69 14.60 -34.62
N TYR A 52 -2.66 13.68 -34.71
CA TYR A 52 -3.67 13.69 -35.77
C TYR A 52 -5.11 13.93 -35.27
N CYS A 53 -5.37 13.82 -33.97
CA CYS A 53 -6.70 13.89 -33.35
C CYS A 53 -6.76 14.90 -32.19
N ALA A 54 -5.82 15.84 -32.10
CA ALA A 54 -5.80 16.88 -31.06
C ALA A 54 -6.78 18.04 -31.37
N THR A 55 -8.06 17.70 -31.51
CA THR A 55 -9.16 18.63 -31.80
C THR A 55 -10.46 18.08 -31.22
N ASP A 56 -11.48 18.91 -31.11
CA ASP A 56 -12.85 18.56 -30.71
C ASP A 56 -13.80 18.36 -31.91
N ASP A 57 -13.35 18.72 -33.13
CA ASP A 57 -14.09 18.52 -34.37
C ASP A 57 -14.22 17.01 -34.73
N PRO A 58 -15.45 16.45 -34.74
CA PRO A 58 -15.67 15.03 -35.04
C PRO A 58 -15.18 14.60 -36.42
N GLU A 59 -15.24 15.47 -37.44
CA GLU A 59 -14.81 15.13 -38.81
C GLU A 59 -13.30 15.01 -38.89
N VAL A 60 -12.57 15.96 -38.28
CA VAL A 60 -11.11 15.94 -38.21
C VAL A 60 -10.62 14.75 -37.37
N ILE A 61 -11.33 14.39 -36.29
CA ILE A 61 -11.03 13.18 -35.52
C ILE A 61 -11.19 11.92 -36.37
N ASP A 62 -12.25 11.79 -37.18
CA ASP A 62 -12.45 10.60 -38.01
C ASP A 62 -11.38 10.47 -39.11
N GLU A 63 -10.99 11.58 -39.74
CA GLU A 63 -9.87 11.61 -40.67
C GLU A 63 -8.53 11.29 -39.97
N GLY A 64 -8.29 11.88 -38.80
CA GLY A 64 -7.13 11.60 -37.97
C GLY A 64 -7.02 10.13 -37.58
N LEU A 65 -8.13 9.49 -37.21
CA LEU A 65 -8.19 8.06 -36.91
C LEU A 65 -7.84 7.21 -38.13
N LYS A 66 -8.32 7.56 -39.33
CA LYS A 66 -7.94 6.87 -40.58
C LYS A 66 -6.44 6.98 -40.81
N ASN A 67 -5.87 8.18 -40.65
CA ASN A 67 -4.43 8.41 -40.80
C ASN A 67 -3.60 7.59 -39.80
N VAL A 68 -4.00 7.55 -38.52
CA VAL A 68 -3.32 6.72 -37.51
C VAL A 68 -3.41 5.24 -37.87
N LYS A 69 -4.59 4.75 -38.28
CA LYS A 69 -4.76 3.35 -38.71
C LYS A 69 -3.87 3.03 -39.92
N THR A 70 -3.77 3.92 -40.90
CA THR A 70 -2.87 3.76 -42.06
C THR A 70 -1.41 3.71 -41.63
N ILE A 71 -0.95 4.65 -40.79
CA ILE A 71 0.43 4.66 -40.27
C ILE A 71 0.76 3.36 -39.54
N LEU A 72 -0.14 2.88 -38.68
CA LEU A 72 0.06 1.61 -37.98
C LEU A 72 0.07 0.43 -38.96
N THR A 73 -0.83 0.40 -39.95
CA THR A 73 -0.87 -0.70 -40.93
C THR A 73 0.38 -0.73 -41.80
N ASP A 74 0.89 0.43 -42.19
CA ASP A 74 1.99 0.54 -43.15
C ASP A 74 3.37 0.52 -42.48
N ASN A 75 3.50 1.01 -41.25
CA ASN A 75 4.80 1.21 -40.60
C ASN A 75 5.00 0.37 -39.33
N TYR A 76 3.96 -0.10 -38.65
CA TYR A 76 4.14 -0.96 -37.48
C TYR A 76 4.65 -2.34 -37.88
N VAL A 77 5.80 -2.72 -37.34
CA VAL A 77 6.40 -4.02 -37.66
C VAL A 77 5.75 -5.08 -36.78
N ARG A 78 5.03 -6.02 -37.40
CA ARG A 78 4.58 -7.25 -36.73
C ARG A 78 5.70 -8.29 -36.81
N PRO A 79 6.04 -8.99 -35.72
CA PRO A 79 7.15 -9.96 -35.72
C PRO A 79 7.04 -11.05 -36.80
N ASP A 80 5.83 -11.48 -37.15
CA ASP A 80 5.54 -12.46 -38.19
C ASP A 80 5.69 -11.92 -39.62
N GLU A 81 5.65 -10.60 -39.82
CA GLU A 81 5.85 -9.94 -41.11
C GLU A 81 7.25 -9.32 -41.28
N ALA A 82 8.17 -9.59 -40.35
CA ALA A 82 9.49 -8.96 -40.32
C ALA A 82 10.27 -9.11 -41.64
N GLU A 83 10.28 -10.31 -42.24
CA GLU A 83 10.99 -10.57 -43.51
C GLU A 83 10.38 -9.83 -44.71
N LYS A 84 9.05 -9.65 -44.71
CA LYS A 84 8.35 -8.86 -45.73
C LYS A 84 8.79 -7.39 -45.64
N VAL A 85 8.86 -6.84 -44.43
CA VAL A 85 9.34 -5.46 -44.22
C VAL A 85 10.81 -5.32 -44.61
N LYS A 86 11.69 -6.28 -44.28
CA LYS A 86 13.09 -6.29 -44.73
C LYS A 86 13.21 -6.29 -46.26
N SER A 87 12.39 -7.08 -46.96
CA SER A 87 12.33 -7.07 -48.44
C SER A 87 11.94 -5.69 -48.98
N LEU A 88 10.93 -5.05 -48.37
CA LEU A 88 10.50 -3.71 -48.76
C LEU A 88 11.60 -2.66 -48.56
N VAL A 89 12.36 -2.73 -47.45
CA VAL A 89 13.49 -1.82 -47.22
C VAL A 89 14.57 -2.02 -48.29
N ARG A 90 14.87 -3.27 -48.66
CA ARG A 90 15.82 -3.60 -49.72
C ARG A 90 15.36 -3.11 -51.10
N GLU A 91 14.10 -3.34 -51.46
CA GLU A 91 13.54 -2.98 -52.76
C GLU A 91 13.39 -1.48 -52.95
N ARG A 92 12.99 -0.76 -51.89
CA ARG A 92 12.75 0.69 -51.93
C ARG A 92 13.98 1.52 -51.57
N GLY A 93 15.04 0.88 -51.06
CA GLY A 93 16.26 1.54 -50.54
C GLY A 93 16.06 2.22 -49.19
N SER A 94 14.84 2.67 -48.86
CA SER A 94 14.49 3.19 -47.54
C SER A 94 13.03 2.93 -47.19
N PHE A 95 12.76 2.68 -45.90
CA PHE A 95 11.41 2.44 -45.40
C PHE A 95 11.26 2.92 -43.96
N LYS A 96 10.10 3.51 -43.63
CA LYS A 96 9.78 3.93 -42.26
C LYS A 96 9.16 2.79 -41.47
N VAL A 97 9.64 2.58 -40.26
CA VAL A 97 9.15 1.55 -39.34
C VAL A 97 8.85 2.14 -37.96
N ILE A 98 7.85 1.58 -37.30
CA ILE A 98 7.55 1.77 -35.88
C ILE A 98 7.96 0.49 -35.17
N ASP A 99 9.00 0.58 -34.35
CA ASP A 99 9.57 -0.54 -33.60
C ASP A 99 10.25 -0.03 -32.33
N ARG A 100 10.54 -0.94 -31.41
CA ARG A 100 11.39 -0.69 -30.26
C ARG A 100 12.85 -0.96 -30.62
N VAL A 101 13.68 0.08 -30.49
CA VAL A 101 15.09 0.05 -30.87
C VAL A 101 15.98 0.15 -29.65
N THR A 102 16.92 -0.78 -29.52
CA THR A 102 18.09 -0.69 -28.63
C THR A 102 19.34 -0.44 -29.45
N VAL A 103 20.39 0.12 -28.85
CA VAL A 103 21.68 0.34 -29.51
C VAL A 103 22.80 -0.25 -28.66
N ARG A 104 23.84 -0.77 -29.29
CA ARG A 104 25.09 -1.19 -28.65
C ARG A 104 26.29 -0.65 -29.42
N LEU A 105 27.41 -0.46 -28.71
CA LEU A 105 28.70 -0.19 -29.33
C LEU A 105 29.33 -1.51 -29.78
N ASN A 106 29.65 -1.64 -31.06
CA ASN A 106 30.50 -2.71 -31.57
C ASN A 106 31.96 -2.28 -31.52
N GLU A 107 32.65 -2.64 -30.43
CA GLU A 107 34.06 -2.29 -30.19
C GLU A 107 35.03 -2.84 -31.25
N LYS A 108 34.65 -3.86 -32.02
CA LYS A 108 35.50 -4.44 -33.07
C LYS A 108 35.46 -3.64 -34.36
N GLN A 109 34.32 -3.02 -34.64
CA GLN A 109 34.10 -2.22 -35.85
C GLN A 109 34.10 -0.71 -35.56
N ASP A 110 34.19 -0.33 -34.28
CA ASP A 110 34.10 1.06 -33.81
C ASP A 110 32.86 1.79 -34.33
N SER A 111 31.72 1.09 -34.29
CA SER A 111 30.44 1.58 -34.80
C SER A 111 29.30 1.27 -33.83
N TYR A 112 28.23 2.06 -33.89
CA TYR A 112 27.01 1.76 -33.16
C TYR A 112 26.08 0.89 -34.00
N GLU A 113 25.51 -0.12 -33.37
CA GLU A 113 24.58 -1.07 -33.96
C GLU A 113 23.22 -0.99 -33.26
N ALA A 114 22.19 -0.65 -34.03
CA ALA A 114 20.81 -0.67 -33.63
C ALA A 114 20.19 -2.06 -33.80
N ALA A 115 19.51 -2.53 -32.75
CA ALA A 115 18.71 -3.74 -32.75
C ALA A 115 17.22 -3.39 -32.66
N PHE A 116 16.47 -3.88 -33.64
CA PHE A 116 15.02 -3.70 -33.80
C PHE A 116 14.30 -4.92 -33.24
N SER A 117 13.40 -4.69 -32.28
CA SER A 117 12.78 -5.77 -31.50
C SER A 117 11.85 -6.63 -32.36
N ASN A 118 10.95 -6.01 -33.11
CA ASN A 118 9.97 -6.72 -33.94
C ASN A 118 10.55 -7.10 -35.30
N LEU A 119 11.38 -6.23 -35.90
CA LEU A 119 12.01 -6.50 -37.20
C LEU A 119 13.11 -7.56 -37.10
N GLY A 120 13.66 -7.80 -35.91
CA GLY A 120 14.68 -8.82 -35.66
C GLY A 120 16.04 -8.52 -36.30
N ILE A 121 16.26 -7.29 -36.77
CA ILE A 121 17.58 -6.79 -37.17
C ILE A 121 18.37 -6.50 -35.90
N LYS A 122 19.63 -6.94 -35.81
CA LYS A 122 20.43 -6.84 -34.58
C LYS A 122 21.65 -5.93 -34.71
N ASP A 123 21.96 -5.52 -35.91
CA ASP A 123 23.26 -4.96 -36.30
C ASP A 123 23.11 -3.76 -37.25
N ALA A 124 21.93 -3.11 -37.32
CA ALA A 124 21.73 -1.98 -38.23
C ALA A 124 22.67 -0.83 -37.85
N GLU A 125 23.42 -0.29 -38.81
CA GLU A 125 24.37 0.79 -38.54
C GLU A 125 23.63 2.08 -38.15
N ILE A 126 24.05 2.74 -37.08
CA ILE A 126 23.46 4.00 -36.62
C ILE A 126 24.55 5.02 -36.29
N SER A 127 24.33 6.28 -36.66
CA SER A 127 25.34 7.32 -36.46
C SER A 127 25.50 7.69 -34.98
N ALA A 128 26.73 8.00 -34.57
CA ALA A 128 27.02 8.48 -33.21
C ALA A 128 26.25 9.76 -32.84
N GLY A 129 25.90 10.59 -33.84
CA GLY A 129 25.07 11.79 -33.63
C GLY A 129 23.68 11.45 -33.10
N ILE A 130 22.99 10.50 -33.74
CA ILE A 130 21.66 10.03 -33.31
C ILE A 130 21.74 9.41 -31.91
N VAL A 131 22.79 8.60 -31.66
CA VAL A 131 22.98 7.94 -30.36
C VAL A 131 23.22 8.96 -29.24
N LYS A 132 24.03 10.00 -29.51
CA LYS A 132 24.32 11.08 -28.55
C LYS A 132 23.07 11.92 -28.23
N GLU A 133 22.21 12.14 -29.22
CA GLU A 133 20.93 12.84 -29.01
C GLU A 133 19.94 12.00 -28.19
N HIS A 134 20.04 10.67 -28.29
CA HIS A 134 19.09 9.72 -27.71
C HIS A 134 19.76 8.62 -26.88
N GLU A 135 20.46 9.02 -25.81
CA GLU A 135 21.26 8.10 -24.98
C GLU A 135 20.46 6.91 -24.40
N LYS A 136 19.13 7.06 -24.21
CA LYS A 136 18.23 5.97 -23.77
C LYS A 136 18.26 4.74 -24.68
N LEU A 137 18.66 4.90 -25.95
CA LEU A 137 18.84 3.79 -26.89
C LEU A 137 19.87 2.76 -26.39
N LEU A 138 20.91 3.18 -25.65
CA LEU A 138 22.03 2.31 -25.22
C LEU A 138 21.70 1.34 -24.08
N VAL A 139 20.47 1.40 -23.55
CA VAL A 139 20.12 0.78 -22.26
C VAL A 139 18.96 -0.20 -22.38
N GLY A 140 17.73 0.33 -22.44
CA GLY A 140 16.50 -0.44 -22.45
C GLY A 140 15.77 -0.39 -23.79
N GLY A 141 16.22 0.49 -24.68
CA GLY A 141 15.60 0.76 -25.96
C GLY A 141 14.27 1.48 -25.83
N ILE A 142 13.98 2.31 -26.83
CA ILE A 142 12.80 3.17 -26.86
C ILE A 142 11.97 2.86 -28.11
N TRP A 143 10.67 3.15 -28.04
CA TRP A 143 9.83 3.13 -29.23
C TRP A 143 10.14 4.34 -30.10
N VAL A 144 10.33 4.08 -31.39
CA VAL A 144 10.74 5.10 -32.35
C VAL A 144 9.97 4.94 -33.65
N ILE A 145 9.84 6.05 -34.37
CA ILE A 145 9.61 6.04 -35.81
C ILE A 145 11.00 6.17 -36.45
N ALA A 146 11.50 5.08 -37.02
CA ALA A 146 12.83 5.04 -37.63
C ALA A 146 12.72 4.92 -39.16
N THR A 147 13.56 5.66 -39.87
CA THR A 147 13.75 5.50 -41.32
C THR A 147 14.94 4.58 -41.53
N LEU A 148 14.65 3.31 -41.83
CA LEU A 148 15.64 2.33 -42.22
C LEU A 148 16.10 2.61 -43.65
N SER A 149 17.38 2.38 -43.90
CA SER A 149 18.02 2.39 -45.21
C SER A 149 18.63 1.02 -45.49
N TYR A 150 18.69 0.64 -46.75
CA TYR A 150 19.40 -0.55 -47.19
C TYR A 150 20.48 -0.18 -48.20
N TYR A 151 21.73 -0.53 -47.88
CA TYR A 151 22.89 -0.34 -48.75
C TYR A 151 23.82 -1.55 -48.64
N HIS A 152 24.10 -2.20 -49.78
CA HIS A 152 24.97 -3.37 -49.83
C HIS A 152 26.01 -3.22 -50.93
N GLU A 153 27.28 -3.19 -50.56
CA GLU A 153 28.43 -3.26 -51.46
C GLU A 153 29.18 -4.59 -51.39
N GLU A 154 29.76 -5.02 -52.51
CA GLU A 154 30.55 -6.24 -52.57
C GLU A 154 31.83 -6.10 -51.72
N GLY A 155 31.96 -6.95 -50.69
CA GLY A 155 33.07 -6.90 -49.72
C GLY A 155 32.77 -6.10 -48.44
N GLN A 156 31.55 -5.57 -48.29
CA GLN A 156 31.10 -4.89 -47.08
C GLN A 156 31.12 -5.83 -45.86
N ARG A 157 31.69 -5.35 -44.74
CA ARG A 157 31.77 -6.09 -43.47
C ARG A 157 30.66 -5.74 -42.47
N GLY A 158 29.99 -4.61 -42.66
CA GLY A 158 28.90 -4.13 -41.82
C GLY A 158 27.53 -4.65 -42.28
N SER A 159 26.50 -4.44 -41.46
CA SER A 159 25.12 -4.75 -41.85
C SER A 159 24.70 -3.93 -43.06
N PRO A 160 23.95 -4.51 -44.01
CA PRO A 160 23.42 -3.72 -45.12
C PRO A 160 22.27 -2.80 -44.68
N PHE A 161 21.77 -2.96 -43.44
CA PHE A 161 20.75 -2.09 -42.88
C PHE A 161 21.39 -0.93 -42.12
N GLY A 162 20.87 0.27 -42.33
CA GLY A 162 21.26 1.47 -41.60
C GLY A 162 20.04 2.22 -41.05
N VAL A 163 20.27 3.06 -40.05
CA VAL A 163 19.26 3.98 -39.48
C VAL A 163 19.63 5.39 -39.90
N SER A 164 18.90 5.91 -40.87
CA SER A 164 19.13 7.26 -41.42
C SER A 164 18.47 8.36 -40.60
N GLN A 165 17.29 8.09 -40.05
CA GLN A 165 16.56 8.98 -39.15
C GLN A 165 15.91 8.16 -38.05
N LEU A 166 15.84 8.73 -36.85
CA LEU A 166 15.19 8.12 -35.71
C LEU A 166 14.47 9.22 -34.94
N LYS A 167 13.16 9.08 -34.81
CA LYS A 167 12.34 9.98 -34.00
C LYS A 167 11.75 9.20 -32.82
N PRO A 168 12.15 9.51 -31.57
CA PRO A 168 11.51 8.95 -30.40
C PRO A 168 10.01 9.23 -30.38
N ILE A 169 9.23 8.23 -30.01
CA ILE A 169 7.80 8.38 -29.69
C ILE A 169 7.71 8.88 -28.25
N GLN A 170 8.18 10.12 -28.06
CA GLN A 170 8.24 10.85 -26.80
C GLN A 170 8.07 12.35 -27.10
N MET A 171 7.58 13.12 -26.12
CA MET A 171 7.55 14.58 -26.19
C MET A 171 8.96 15.16 -26.05
N PRO A 172 9.42 16.10 -26.90
CA PRO A 172 10.81 16.57 -26.89
C PRO A 172 11.20 17.26 -25.58
N HIS A 173 10.35 18.16 -25.05
CA HIS A 173 10.59 18.91 -23.81
C HIS A 173 9.28 19.32 -23.13
N MET A 174 9.28 19.34 -21.80
CA MET A 174 8.16 19.80 -20.96
C MET A 174 8.32 21.28 -20.61
N ASN A 175 7.30 22.09 -20.87
CA ASN A 175 7.23 23.47 -20.39
C ASN A 175 6.50 23.50 -19.04
N MET A 176 7.25 23.67 -17.95
CA MET A 176 6.70 23.68 -16.59
C MET A 176 5.92 24.96 -16.28
N GLU A 177 6.26 26.09 -16.88
CA GLU A 177 5.51 27.34 -16.67
C GLU A 177 4.11 27.24 -17.28
N GLU A 178 4.00 26.70 -18.49
CA GLU A 178 2.72 26.42 -19.15
C GLU A 178 1.85 25.47 -18.31
N LEU A 179 2.45 24.43 -17.72
CA LEU A 179 1.75 23.53 -16.80
C LEU A 179 1.19 24.27 -15.58
N PHE A 180 1.98 25.18 -14.99
CA PHE A 180 1.57 25.91 -13.79
C PHE A 180 0.46 26.92 -14.10
N GLU A 181 0.58 27.67 -15.19
CA GLU A 181 -0.49 28.56 -15.65
C GLU A 181 -1.76 27.78 -16.00
N GLY A 182 -1.62 26.65 -16.72
CA GLY A 182 -2.74 25.77 -17.02
C GLY A 182 -3.41 25.23 -15.77
N ARG A 183 -2.64 24.79 -14.77
CA ARG A 183 -3.15 24.30 -13.47
C ARG A 183 -4.01 25.34 -12.76
N ARG A 184 -3.66 26.64 -12.82
CA ARG A 184 -4.43 27.72 -12.17
C ARG A 184 -5.84 27.90 -12.74
N GLY A 185 -6.11 27.37 -13.94
CA GLY A 185 -7.44 27.37 -14.56
C GLY A 185 -8.43 26.37 -13.95
N PHE A 186 -8.01 25.54 -12.99
CA PHE A 186 -8.82 24.44 -12.44
C PHE A 186 -8.98 24.56 -10.92
N THR A 187 -10.13 24.15 -10.39
CA THR A 187 -10.24 23.84 -8.96
C THR A 187 -9.41 22.60 -8.63
N THR A 188 -9.12 22.38 -7.34
CA THR A 188 -8.39 21.16 -6.91
C THR A 188 -9.14 19.88 -7.27
N ASP A 189 -10.45 19.85 -7.08
CA ASP A 189 -11.26 18.67 -7.42
C ASP A 189 -11.23 18.41 -8.93
N GLN A 190 -11.42 19.44 -9.75
CA GLN A 190 -11.31 19.34 -11.21
C GLN A 190 -9.92 18.83 -11.62
N TRP A 191 -8.85 19.36 -11.02
CA TRP A 191 -7.49 18.93 -11.33
C TRP A 191 -7.22 17.47 -10.92
N ARG A 192 -7.73 17.04 -9.76
CA ARG A 192 -7.69 15.63 -9.37
C ARG A 192 -8.36 14.77 -10.43
N GLU A 193 -9.56 15.15 -10.88
CA GLU A 193 -10.29 14.44 -11.92
C GLU A 193 -9.54 14.38 -13.26
N VAL A 194 -8.82 15.45 -13.63
CA VAL A 194 -7.92 15.45 -14.80
C VAL A 194 -6.86 14.36 -14.66
N LEU A 195 -6.19 14.25 -13.51
CA LEU A 195 -5.16 13.22 -13.28
C LEU A 195 -5.75 11.81 -13.37
N ILE A 196 -6.94 11.59 -12.79
CA ILE A 196 -7.65 10.31 -12.86
C ILE A 196 -8.04 9.96 -14.30
N ARG A 197 -8.58 10.91 -15.08
CA ARG A 197 -8.84 10.71 -16.52
C ARG A 197 -7.58 10.45 -17.32
N SER A 198 -6.47 11.09 -16.97
CA SER A 198 -5.19 10.96 -17.67
C SER A 198 -4.61 9.54 -17.58
N ILE A 199 -4.87 8.83 -16.46
CA ILE A 199 -4.53 7.40 -16.32
C ILE A 199 -5.61 6.44 -16.86
N GLY A 200 -6.64 6.98 -17.52
CA GLY A 200 -7.69 6.22 -18.20
C GLY A 200 -8.92 5.86 -17.36
N MET A 201 -9.07 6.45 -16.17
CA MET A 201 -10.18 6.15 -15.25
C MET A 201 -11.26 7.24 -15.26
N GLU A 202 -12.54 6.88 -15.11
CA GLU A 202 -13.66 7.84 -15.04
C GLU A 202 -13.93 8.26 -13.59
N PRO A 203 -13.68 9.53 -13.21
CA PRO A 203 -13.83 9.98 -11.82
C PRO A 203 -15.28 9.94 -11.32
N ALA A 204 -16.26 10.19 -12.20
CA ALA A 204 -17.67 10.22 -11.82
C ALA A 204 -18.20 8.86 -11.32
N GLU A 205 -17.51 7.76 -11.67
CA GLU A 205 -17.85 6.39 -11.26
C GLU A 205 -17.03 5.91 -10.05
N LEU A 206 -16.21 6.79 -9.46
CA LEU A 206 -15.28 6.47 -8.39
C LEU A 206 -15.47 7.38 -7.19
N ASP A 207 -15.69 6.77 -6.02
CA ASP A 207 -15.70 7.50 -4.74
C ASP A 207 -14.41 8.28 -4.53
N ALA A 208 -14.49 9.43 -3.85
CA ALA A 208 -13.34 10.31 -3.63
C ALA A 208 -12.14 9.57 -3.01
N GLU A 209 -12.39 8.67 -2.05
CA GLU A 209 -11.35 7.87 -1.39
C GLU A 209 -10.61 6.93 -2.38
N VAL A 210 -11.34 6.35 -3.35
CA VAL A 210 -10.74 5.55 -4.42
C VAL A 210 -9.86 6.43 -5.31
N GLN A 211 -10.29 7.65 -5.61
CA GLN A 211 -9.47 8.60 -6.37
C GLN A 211 -8.16 8.93 -5.62
N TRP A 212 -8.18 9.08 -4.29
CA TRP A 212 -6.96 9.25 -3.49
C TRP A 212 -6.03 8.03 -3.55
N HIS A 213 -6.57 6.81 -3.53
CA HIS A 213 -5.75 5.60 -3.75
C HIS A 213 -5.12 5.55 -5.15
N LEU A 214 -5.84 6.01 -6.17
CA LEU A 214 -5.30 6.14 -7.53
C LEU A 214 -4.21 7.22 -7.62
N LEU A 215 -4.36 8.36 -6.94
CA LEU A 215 -3.28 9.35 -6.81
C LEU A 215 -2.05 8.76 -6.10
N ALA A 216 -2.26 7.97 -5.04
CA ALA A 216 -1.16 7.31 -4.33
C ALA A 216 -0.35 6.36 -5.23
N ARG A 217 -1.00 5.71 -6.22
CA ARG A 217 -0.29 4.93 -7.24
C ARG A 217 0.62 5.79 -8.13
N MET A 218 0.32 7.07 -8.29
CA MET A 218 1.10 8.02 -9.10
C MET A 218 2.30 8.63 -8.34
N ILE A 219 2.31 8.60 -7.01
CA ILE A 219 3.41 9.16 -6.20
C ILE A 219 4.80 8.63 -6.60
N PRO A 220 5.01 7.31 -6.82
CA PRO A 220 6.30 6.77 -7.27
C PRO A 220 6.88 7.43 -8.53
N PHE A 221 6.04 8.04 -9.37
CA PHE A 221 6.49 8.74 -10.58
C PHE A 221 7.03 10.15 -10.29
N VAL A 222 6.49 10.84 -9.29
CA VAL A 222 6.85 12.24 -8.94
C VAL A 222 7.78 12.38 -7.75
N GLU A 223 7.95 11.33 -6.95
CA GLU A 223 8.77 11.33 -5.74
C GLU A 223 9.93 10.35 -5.85
N ASN A 224 11.14 10.79 -5.49
CA ASN A 224 12.35 9.97 -5.61
C ASN A 224 12.40 8.92 -4.51
N ASN A 225 12.79 7.69 -4.88
CA ASN A 225 12.94 6.57 -3.96
C ASN A 225 11.70 6.43 -3.05
N TYR A 226 10.51 6.49 -3.63
CA TYR A 226 9.25 6.32 -2.93
C TYR A 226 8.77 4.87 -3.04
N ASN A 227 9.11 4.09 -2.02
CA ASN A 227 8.81 2.67 -1.96
C ASN A 227 7.41 2.42 -1.39
N VAL A 228 6.59 1.61 -2.07
CA VAL A 228 5.19 1.37 -1.71
C VAL A 228 4.79 -0.07 -1.99
N CYS A 229 3.83 -0.59 -1.23
CA CYS A 229 3.15 -1.83 -1.56
C CYS A 229 1.65 -1.61 -1.81
N GLU A 230 1.11 -2.34 -2.78
CA GLU A 230 -0.32 -2.42 -3.04
C GLU A 230 -0.73 -3.88 -3.15
N LEU A 231 -1.52 -4.34 -2.18
CA LEU A 231 -2.06 -5.68 -2.16
C LEU A 231 -3.59 -5.61 -2.16
N GLY A 232 -4.23 -6.44 -2.97
CA GLY A 232 -5.70 -6.46 -3.07
C GLY A 232 -6.22 -7.50 -4.05
N PRO A 233 -7.53 -7.57 -4.29
CA PRO A 233 -8.13 -8.53 -5.20
C PRO A 233 -7.57 -8.44 -6.63
N ARG A 234 -7.64 -9.54 -7.38
CA ARG A 234 -7.32 -9.53 -8.81
C ARG A 234 -8.25 -8.60 -9.59
N GLY A 235 -7.73 -7.97 -10.64
CA GLY A 235 -8.51 -7.16 -11.56
C GLY A 235 -8.77 -5.72 -11.12
N THR A 236 -7.97 -5.15 -10.22
CA THR A 236 -8.08 -3.75 -9.76
C THR A 236 -7.14 -2.79 -10.51
N GLY A 237 -6.52 -3.24 -11.61
CA GLY A 237 -5.65 -2.42 -12.48
C GLY A 237 -4.27 -2.04 -11.89
N LYS A 238 -3.84 -2.71 -10.81
CA LYS A 238 -2.61 -2.41 -10.06
C LYS A 238 -1.35 -2.34 -10.94
N SER A 239 -1.16 -3.34 -11.80
CA SER A 239 0.03 -3.42 -12.66
C SER A 239 -0.08 -2.55 -13.92
N HIS A 240 -1.29 -2.13 -14.30
CA HIS A 240 -1.54 -1.38 -15.54
C HIS A 240 -0.87 -0.01 -15.51
N ILE A 241 -1.01 0.74 -14.42
CA ILE A 241 -0.46 2.09 -14.29
C ILE A 241 1.07 2.10 -14.46
N TYR A 242 1.77 1.14 -13.84
CA TYR A 242 3.23 1.05 -13.89
C TYR A 242 3.78 0.53 -15.23
N LYS A 243 2.90 0.02 -16.09
CA LYS A 243 3.25 -0.47 -17.43
C LYS A 243 2.91 0.52 -18.53
N GLU A 244 1.75 1.19 -18.43
CA GLU A 244 1.17 1.93 -19.55
C GLU A 244 1.22 3.45 -19.39
N CYS A 245 1.42 3.99 -18.17
CA CYS A 245 1.35 5.44 -17.91
C CYS A 245 2.70 6.17 -17.93
N SER A 246 3.81 5.47 -18.19
CA SER A 246 5.10 6.13 -18.42
C SER A 246 6.05 5.25 -19.23
N PRO A 247 6.80 5.82 -20.19
CA PRO A 247 7.92 5.12 -20.83
C PRO A 247 9.17 5.04 -19.94
N ASN A 248 9.16 5.68 -18.75
CA ASN A 248 10.28 5.70 -17.80
C ASN A 248 10.04 4.76 -16.59
N SER A 249 9.10 3.82 -16.69
CA SER A 249 8.86 2.76 -15.71
C SER A 249 9.09 1.36 -16.29
N ILE A 250 9.48 0.42 -15.41
CA ILE A 250 9.60 -0.99 -15.78
C ILE A 250 8.79 -1.87 -14.83
N LEU A 251 7.98 -2.78 -15.41
CA LEU A 251 7.27 -3.83 -14.70
C LEU A 251 8.05 -5.15 -14.81
N VAL A 252 8.52 -5.66 -13.68
CA VAL A 252 9.19 -6.96 -13.57
C VAL A 252 8.13 -8.01 -13.24
N SER A 253 7.80 -8.84 -14.22
CA SER A 253 6.85 -9.95 -14.08
C SER A 253 7.56 -11.31 -13.98
N GLY A 254 6.99 -12.25 -13.23
CA GLY A 254 7.46 -13.64 -13.22
C GLY A 254 8.53 -13.99 -12.18
N GLY A 255 8.73 -13.13 -11.17
CA GLY A 255 9.37 -13.51 -9.91
C GLY A 255 10.89 -13.73 -9.92
N GLN A 256 11.50 -14.01 -11.07
CA GLN A 256 12.93 -14.26 -11.18
C GLN A 256 13.70 -13.00 -11.59
N THR A 257 14.21 -12.26 -10.61
CA THR A 257 15.20 -11.21 -10.83
C THR A 257 16.50 -11.54 -10.11
N THR A 258 17.62 -10.95 -10.55
CA THR A 258 18.92 -11.10 -9.90
C THR A 258 19.38 -9.78 -9.35
N VAL A 259 20.25 -9.81 -8.34
CA VAL A 259 20.88 -8.58 -7.80
C VAL A 259 21.63 -7.84 -8.91
N ALA A 260 22.27 -8.57 -9.82
CA ALA A 260 22.98 -7.99 -10.95
C ALA A 260 22.07 -7.22 -11.91
N ASN A 261 20.87 -7.74 -12.18
CA ASN A 261 19.91 -7.08 -13.05
C ASN A 261 19.28 -5.86 -12.36
N LEU A 262 18.94 -5.99 -11.07
CA LEU A 262 18.26 -4.92 -10.34
C LEU A 262 19.19 -3.75 -9.99
N PHE A 263 20.41 -4.02 -9.52
CA PHE A 263 21.28 -3.02 -8.91
C PHE A 263 22.51 -2.66 -9.73
N TYR A 264 23.45 -3.59 -9.89
CA TYR A 264 24.69 -3.34 -10.61
C TYR A 264 25.25 -4.68 -11.04
N ASN A 265 25.80 -4.81 -12.23
CA ASN A 265 26.45 -6.03 -12.70
C ASN A 265 27.99 -5.90 -12.61
N MET A 266 28.63 -6.73 -11.77
CA MET A 266 30.08 -6.68 -11.57
C MET A 266 30.91 -7.09 -12.79
N SER A 267 30.38 -7.96 -13.66
CA SER A 267 31.14 -8.43 -14.83
C SER A 267 31.14 -7.40 -15.95
N SER A 268 30.00 -6.75 -16.19
CA SER A 268 29.87 -5.71 -17.22
C SER A 268 30.11 -4.28 -16.72
N ARG A 269 30.25 -4.08 -15.40
CA ARG A 269 30.35 -2.77 -14.74
C ARG A 269 29.23 -1.79 -15.10
N ARG A 270 28.00 -2.32 -15.25
CA ARG A 270 26.82 -1.53 -15.61
C ARG A 270 25.82 -1.47 -14.47
N ILE A 271 25.23 -0.31 -14.26
CA ILE A 271 24.10 -0.14 -13.33
C ILE A 271 22.89 -0.92 -13.84
N GLY A 272 22.15 -1.50 -12.90
CA GLY A 272 20.94 -2.26 -13.12
C GLY A 272 19.72 -1.35 -13.22
N LEU A 273 18.53 -1.96 -13.16
CA LEU A 273 17.25 -1.27 -13.37
C LEU A 273 17.07 -0.03 -12.50
N VAL A 274 17.49 -0.05 -11.23
CA VAL A 274 17.29 1.10 -10.32
C VAL A 274 18.04 2.36 -10.75
N GLY A 275 19.12 2.24 -11.53
CA GLY A 275 19.87 3.39 -12.03
C GLY A 275 19.33 3.99 -13.33
N MET A 276 18.38 3.33 -13.97
CA MET A 276 18.00 3.60 -15.37
C MET A 276 16.52 3.98 -15.52
N TRP A 277 15.69 3.63 -14.53
CA TRP A 277 14.25 3.82 -14.54
C TRP A 277 13.84 4.75 -13.39
N ASP A 278 12.76 5.52 -13.59
CA ASP A 278 12.22 6.38 -12.52
C ASP A 278 11.49 5.53 -11.45
N LEU A 279 11.00 4.35 -11.84
CA LEU A 279 10.45 3.36 -10.92
C LEU A 279 10.59 1.93 -11.46
N VAL A 280 10.74 0.99 -10.53
CA VAL A 280 10.76 -0.46 -10.76
C VAL A 280 9.58 -1.08 -10.01
N ALA A 281 8.61 -1.59 -10.75
CA ALA A 281 7.44 -2.26 -10.19
C ALA A 281 7.60 -3.78 -10.27
N PHE A 282 7.35 -4.47 -9.17
CA PHE A 282 7.32 -5.92 -9.07
C PHE A 282 5.87 -6.39 -9.13
N ASP A 283 5.50 -7.07 -10.21
CA ASP A 283 4.20 -7.70 -10.32
C ASP A 283 4.23 -9.08 -9.64
N GLU A 284 3.11 -9.48 -9.05
CA GLU A 284 2.97 -10.73 -8.31
C GLU A 284 4.07 -10.94 -7.25
N VAL A 285 4.07 -10.13 -6.20
CA VAL A 285 5.10 -10.19 -5.15
C VAL A 285 5.36 -11.59 -4.57
N ALA A 286 4.34 -12.45 -4.53
CA ALA A 286 4.46 -13.84 -4.07
C ALA A 286 5.47 -14.68 -4.88
N GLY A 287 5.72 -14.31 -6.14
CA GLY A 287 6.67 -14.99 -7.00
C GLY A 287 8.12 -14.52 -6.84
N ILE A 288 8.38 -13.44 -6.09
CA ILE A 288 9.72 -12.86 -5.98
C ILE A 288 10.69 -13.89 -5.37
N SER A 289 11.75 -14.19 -6.11
CA SER A 289 12.83 -15.06 -5.65
C SER A 289 14.16 -14.48 -6.09
N PHE A 290 15.05 -14.26 -5.12
CA PHE A 290 16.43 -13.88 -5.39
C PHE A 290 17.33 -15.12 -5.35
N LYS A 291 18.13 -15.32 -6.41
CA LYS A 291 19.17 -16.36 -6.42
C LYS A 291 20.28 -16.05 -5.40
N ASP A 292 20.55 -14.77 -5.18
CA ASP A 292 21.57 -14.29 -4.25
C ASP A 292 20.96 -14.05 -2.87
N LYS A 293 21.60 -14.57 -1.81
CA LYS A 293 21.12 -14.41 -0.43
C LYS A 293 21.09 -12.95 0.04
N ASP A 294 21.93 -12.09 -0.55
CA ASP A 294 22.09 -10.70 -0.12
C ASP A 294 21.10 -9.73 -0.79
N GLY A 295 20.26 -10.21 -1.73
CA GLY A 295 19.39 -9.33 -2.53
C GLY A 295 18.43 -8.48 -1.69
N VAL A 296 17.80 -9.08 -0.69
CA VAL A 296 16.90 -8.37 0.23
C VAL A 296 17.64 -7.34 1.08
N GLN A 297 18.88 -7.64 1.50
CA GLN A 297 19.69 -6.70 2.28
C GLN A 297 20.06 -5.46 1.46
N ILE A 298 20.50 -5.64 0.22
CA ILE A 298 20.81 -4.54 -0.69
C ILE A 298 19.57 -3.68 -0.96
N MET A 299 18.40 -4.31 -1.09
CA MET A 299 17.14 -3.58 -1.21
C MET A 299 16.82 -2.74 0.03
N LYS A 300 17.03 -3.26 1.24
CA LYS A 300 16.82 -2.47 2.47
C LYS A 300 17.68 -1.21 2.48
N ASP A 301 18.96 -1.34 2.15
CA ASP A 301 19.91 -0.23 2.16
C ASP A 301 19.54 0.82 1.09
N TYR A 302 19.18 0.34 -0.10
CA TYR A 302 18.70 1.17 -1.21
C TYR A 302 17.40 1.90 -0.88
N MET A 303 16.41 1.20 -0.34
CA MET A 303 15.11 1.79 0.00
C MET A 303 15.20 2.76 1.17
N ALA A 304 16.25 2.67 1.99
CA ALA A 304 16.50 3.59 3.10
C ALA A 304 17.17 4.89 2.64
N SER A 305 18.11 4.80 1.69
CA SER A 305 19.04 5.90 1.39
C SER A 305 19.03 6.38 -0.07
N GLY A 306 18.40 5.64 -0.98
CA GLY A 306 18.58 5.84 -2.43
C GLY A 306 19.97 5.43 -2.93
N SER A 307 20.78 4.77 -2.10
CA SER A 307 22.12 4.34 -2.46
C SER A 307 22.37 2.89 -2.06
N PHE A 308 23.28 2.21 -2.76
CA PHE A 308 23.67 0.85 -2.46
C PHE A 308 25.16 0.63 -2.70
N ALA A 309 25.76 -0.28 -1.93
CA ALA A 309 27.16 -0.65 -2.09
C ALA A 309 27.26 -2.00 -2.80
N ARG A 310 28.08 -2.06 -3.86
CA ARG A 310 28.46 -3.33 -4.50
C ARG A 310 29.94 -3.31 -4.85
N GLY A 311 30.72 -4.19 -4.20
CA GLY A 311 32.18 -4.19 -4.36
C GLY A 311 32.84 -3.04 -3.59
N ARG A 312 33.58 -2.16 -4.29
CA ARG A 312 34.31 -1.03 -3.68
C ARG A 312 33.66 0.34 -3.93
N GLU A 313 32.54 0.38 -4.65
CA GLU A 313 31.88 1.63 -5.04
C GLU A 313 30.48 1.70 -4.41
N GLN A 314 30.15 2.89 -3.91
CA GLN A 314 28.79 3.26 -3.53
C GLN A 314 28.14 3.93 -4.74
N MET A 315 26.94 3.48 -5.09
CA MET A 315 26.19 4.00 -6.23
C MET A 315 24.89 4.62 -5.73
N GLU A 316 24.51 5.75 -6.32
CA GLU A 316 23.25 6.42 -6.05
C GLU A 316 22.26 6.21 -7.20
N ALA A 317 20.99 6.08 -6.85
CA ALA A 317 19.90 5.87 -7.81
C ALA A 317 18.58 6.41 -7.24
N SER A 318 17.75 6.99 -8.08
CA SER A 318 16.51 7.67 -7.64
C SER A 318 15.24 6.83 -7.82
N ALA A 319 15.33 5.63 -8.42
CA ALA A 319 14.18 4.79 -8.69
C ALA A 319 13.30 4.49 -7.47
N SER A 320 12.00 4.57 -7.65
CA SER A 320 11.00 4.12 -6.67
C SER A 320 10.74 2.62 -6.81
N MET A 321 10.60 1.88 -5.70
CA MET A 321 10.23 0.47 -5.73
C MET A 321 8.75 0.25 -5.41
N VAL A 322 8.03 -0.37 -6.33
CA VAL A 322 6.59 -0.64 -6.16
C VAL A 322 6.37 -2.15 -6.08
N PHE A 323 5.64 -2.60 -5.08
CA PHE A 323 5.35 -4.01 -4.85
C PHE A 323 3.86 -4.28 -5.00
N VAL A 324 3.48 -5.00 -6.06
CA VAL A 324 2.08 -5.29 -6.39
C VAL A 324 1.76 -6.76 -6.17
N GLY A 325 0.68 -7.06 -5.47
CA GLY A 325 0.31 -8.45 -5.18
C GLY A 325 -1.17 -8.67 -4.96
N ASN A 326 -1.53 -9.95 -4.89
CA ASN A 326 -2.91 -10.36 -4.71
C ASN A 326 -3.16 -10.86 -3.30
N ILE A 327 -4.29 -10.45 -2.73
CA ILE A 327 -4.82 -11.02 -1.50
C ILE A 327 -5.91 -12.03 -1.88
N ASN A 328 -5.75 -13.27 -1.42
CA ASN A 328 -6.67 -14.38 -1.71
C ASN A 328 -7.70 -14.62 -0.60
N GLN A 329 -7.55 -13.99 0.57
CA GLN A 329 -8.44 -14.09 1.73
C GLN A 329 -9.15 -12.75 1.96
N SER A 330 -10.20 -12.73 2.78
CA SER A 330 -10.79 -11.44 3.18
C SER A 330 -9.82 -10.66 4.06
N VAL A 331 -9.81 -9.34 3.91
CA VAL A 331 -8.99 -8.41 4.72
C VAL A 331 -9.34 -8.59 6.20
N GLU A 332 -10.62 -8.68 6.54
CA GLU A 332 -11.08 -8.91 7.91
C GLU A 332 -10.50 -10.19 8.50
N SER A 333 -10.47 -11.29 7.73
CA SER A 333 -9.87 -12.55 8.18
C SER A 333 -8.38 -12.39 8.41
N LEU A 334 -7.65 -11.81 7.44
CA LEU A 334 -6.20 -11.63 7.55
C LEU A 334 -5.79 -10.72 8.71
N VAL A 335 -6.54 -9.65 8.93
CA VAL A 335 -6.30 -8.73 10.06
C VAL A 335 -6.51 -9.45 11.39
N LYS A 336 -7.45 -10.40 11.47
CA LYS A 336 -7.71 -11.18 12.70
C LYS A 336 -6.76 -12.36 12.92
N THR A 337 -6.26 -12.99 11.85
CA THR A 337 -5.49 -14.25 11.97
C THR A 337 -3.98 -14.08 11.73
N SER A 338 -3.56 -13.00 11.08
CA SER A 338 -2.15 -12.75 10.70
C SER A 338 -1.94 -11.26 10.37
N HIS A 339 -1.22 -10.96 9.29
CA HIS A 339 -0.94 -9.61 8.79
C HIS A 339 -1.21 -9.49 7.28
N LEU A 340 -1.38 -8.25 6.81
CA LEU A 340 -1.72 -7.92 5.42
C LEU A 340 -0.54 -8.06 4.44
N LEU A 341 0.67 -8.30 4.94
CA LEU A 341 1.89 -8.52 4.14
C LEU A 341 2.18 -10.01 3.89
N THR A 342 1.29 -10.92 4.30
CA THR A 342 1.39 -12.37 4.06
C THR A 342 1.54 -12.80 2.59
N PRO A 343 1.11 -12.03 1.57
CA PRO A 343 1.37 -12.41 0.18
C PRO A 343 2.85 -12.35 -0.24
N PHE A 344 3.73 -11.74 0.55
CA PHE A 344 5.17 -11.77 0.26
C PHE A 344 5.77 -13.15 0.54
N PRO A 345 6.87 -13.53 -0.13
CA PRO A 345 7.58 -14.77 0.16
C PRO A 345 8.10 -14.78 1.60
N ASP A 346 8.09 -15.93 2.27
CA ASP A 346 8.56 -16.08 3.66
C ASP A 346 9.97 -15.51 3.88
N ALA A 347 10.86 -15.65 2.89
CA ALA A 347 12.22 -15.11 2.93
C ALA A 347 12.30 -13.57 2.95
N MET A 348 11.20 -12.89 2.60
CA MET A 348 11.06 -11.43 2.62
C MET A 348 10.15 -10.92 3.74
N ILE A 349 9.50 -11.81 4.50
CA ILE A 349 8.70 -11.42 5.67
C ILE A 349 9.65 -11.01 6.79
N ASP A 350 9.99 -9.73 6.80
CA ASP A 350 10.93 -9.12 7.73
C ASP A 350 10.51 -7.69 8.05
N ALA A 351 10.42 -7.38 9.35
CA ALA A 351 9.99 -6.07 9.82
C ALA A 351 10.92 -4.96 9.32
N ALA A 352 12.24 -5.19 9.30
CA ALA A 352 13.19 -4.19 8.84
C ALA A 352 13.10 -3.88 7.34
N PHE A 353 12.67 -4.85 6.53
CA PHE A 353 12.36 -4.65 5.11
C PHE A 353 11.08 -3.86 4.91
N PHE A 354 9.97 -4.29 5.54
CA PHE A 354 8.67 -3.63 5.37
C PHE A 354 8.61 -2.23 5.97
N ASP A 355 9.42 -1.94 7.00
CA ASP A 355 9.55 -0.60 7.55
C ASP A 355 10.14 0.41 6.55
N ARG A 356 10.73 -0.06 5.44
CA ARG A 356 11.19 0.78 4.32
C ARG A 356 10.07 1.17 3.34
N PHE A 357 8.85 0.67 3.51
CA PHE A 357 7.70 1.10 2.71
C PHE A 357 7.13 2.41 3.24
N HIS A 358 7.08 3.45 2.40
CA HIS A 358 6.49 4.72 2.79
C HIS A 358 4.96 4.63 2.91
N ALA A 359 4.33 3.75 2.11
CA ALA A 359 2.88 3.56 2.13
C ALA A 359 2.46 2.10 1.88
N TYR A 360 1.29 1.76 2.43
CA TYR A 360 0.49 0.62 2.03
C TYR A 360 -0.78 1.15 1.35
N ILE A 361 -0.92 0.93 0.05
CA ILE A 361 -2.14 1.29 -0.71
C ILE A 361 -3.14 0.13 -0.56
N PRO A 362 -4.34 0.36 -0.02
CA PRO A 362 -5.32 -0.69 0.23
C PRO A 362 -6.03 -1.08 -1.07
N GLY A 363 -5.43 -1.98 -1.84
CA GLY A 363 -5.94 -2.39 -3.15
C GLY A 363 -7.31 -3.10 -3.10
N TRP A 364 -7.82 -3.44 -1.91
CA TRP A 364 -9.19 -3.94 -1.70
C TRP A 364 -10.26 -2.86 -1.66
N GLU A 365 -9.89 -1.60 -1.41
CA GLU A 365 -10.80 -0.46 -1.46
C GLU A 365 -11.01 0.03 -2.90
N ILE A 366 -10.13 -0.36 -3.83
CA ILE A 366 -10.28 -0.09 -5.25
C ILE A 366 -11.18 -1.16 -5.89
N PRO A 367 -12.29 -0.77 -6.55
CA PRO A 367 -13.22 -1.75 -7.11
C PRO A 367 -12.59 -2.51 -8.28
N LYS A 368 -13.09 -3.72 -8.53
CA LYS A 368 -12.67 -4.52 -9.70
C LYS A 368 -13.07 -3.78 -10.98
N MET A 369 -12.15 -3.74 -11.94
CA MET A 369 -12.31 -3.01 -13.19
C MET A 369 -13.52 -3.51 -13.97
N ARG A 370 -14.33 -2.55 -14.44
CA ARG A 370 -15.50 -2.73 -15.31
C ARG A 370 -15.44 -1.70 -16.43
N PRO A 371 -16.08 -1.96 -17.59
CA PRO A 371 -16.08 -1.02 -18.72
C PRO A 371 -16.48 0.42 -18.35
N SER A 372 -17.44 0.59 -17.43
CA SER A 372 -17.90 1.91 -16.97
C SER A 372 -16.83 2.72 -16.24
N PHE A 373 -15.82 2.09 -15.65
CA PHE A 373 -14.76 2.78 -14.93
C PHE A 373 -13.69 3.37 -15.84
N PHE A 374 -13.72 3.08 -17.15
CA PHE A 374 -12.78 3.67 -18.11
C PHE A 374 -13.37 4.93 -18.71
N THR A 375 -12.62 6.03 -18.63
CA THR A 375 -13.09 7.30 -19.19
C THR A 375 -13.10 7.27 -20.70
N GLN A 376 -14.09 7.93 -21.28
CA GLN A 376 -14.21 8.20 -22.71
C GLN A 376 -13.91 9.67 -23.05
N ARG A 377 -13.54 10.46 -22.03
CA ARG A 377 -13.36 11.92 -22.10
C ARG A 377 -11.89 12.27 -22.34
N TYR A 378 -11.61 13.58 -22.40
CA TYR A 378 -10.24 14.08 -22.52
C TYR A 378 -9.43 13.83 -21.24
N GLY A 379 -8.16 13.48 -21.42
CA GLY A 379 -7.12 13.48 -20.39
C GLY A 379 -5.76 13.78 -21.03
N PHE A 380 -4.73 13.97 -20.21
CA PHE A 380 -3.38 14.20 -20.73
C PHE A 380 -2.89 13.03 -21.57
N ILE A 381 -2.19 13.35 -22.67
CA ILE A 381 -1.42 12.36 -23.43
C ILE A 381 -0.37 11.76 -22.48
N VAL A 382 -0.23 10.43 -22.48
CA VAL A 382 0.67 9.71 -21.55
C VAL A 382 2.09 10.27 -21.55
N ASP A 383 2.65 10.63 -22.71
CA ASP A 383 4.00 11.19 -22.77
C ASP A 383 4.12 12.56 -22.07
N TYR A 384 3.11 13.42 -22.21
CA TYR A 384 3.06 14.71 -21.51
C TYR A 384 2.94 14.48 -19.99
N LEU A 385 2.08 13.55 -19.57
CA LEU A 385 1.93 13.16 -18.16
C LEU A 385 3.24 12.60 -17.58
N ALA A 386 3.94 11.76 -18.34
CA ALA A 386 5.19 11.15 -17.90
C ALA A 386 6.32 12.17 -17.72
N GLU A 387 6.45 13.13 -18.65
CA GLU A 387 7.45 14.20 -18.54
C GLU A 387 7.08 15.20 -17.44
N PHE A 388 5.79 15.53 -17.26
CA PHE A 388 5.31 16.24 -16.09
C PHE A 388 5.77 15.54 -14.81
N PHE A 389 5.50 14.25 -14.67
CA PHE A 389 5.86 13.53 -13.45
C PHE A 389 7.36 13.51 -13.21
N ARG A 390 8.15 13.28 -14.26
CA ARG A 390 9.61 13.25 -14.20
C ARG A 390 10.21 14.59 -13.79
N GLU A 391 9.72 15.71 -14.32
CA GLU A 391 10.19 17.05 -13.93
C GLU A 391 9.86 17.36 -12.47
N MET A 392 8.71 16.91 -11.95
CA MET A 392 8.36 17.08 -10.54
C MET A 392 9.29 16.35 -9.57
N ARG A 393 10.00 15.31 -10.01
CA ARG A 393 11.02 14.62 -9.19
C ARG A 393 12.20 15.51 -8.81
N LYS A 394 12.43 16.61 -9.53
CA LYS A 394 13.51 17.57 -9.23
C LYS A 394 13.13 18.55 -8.12
N ARG A 395 11.85 18.56 -7.70
CA ARG A 395 11.30 19.45 -6.69
C ARG A 395 11.04 18.66 -5.40
N SER A 396 10.85 19.35 -4.28
CA SER A 396 10.47 18.74 -3.00
C SER A 396 9.48 19.65 -2.30
N PHE A 397 8.44 19.06 -1.72
CA PHE A 397 7.48 19.74 -0.84
C PHE A 397 7.42 19.04 0.53
N ALA A 398 8.51 18.39 0.94
CA ALA A 398 8.59 17.58 2.16
C ALA A 398 8.49 18.40 3.47
N ASP A 399 8.71 19.70 3.39
CA ASP A 399 8.64 20.70 4.46
C ASP A 399 7.28 21.42 4.54
N ALA A 400 6.37 21.20 3.59
CA ALA A 400 5.05 21.86 3.54
C ALA A 400 4.23 21.68 4.84
N ILE A 401 4.39 20.53 5.51
CA ILE A 401 3.73 20.23 6.79
C ILE A 401 4.17 21.22 7.88
N ASP A 402 5.46 21.60 7.90
CA ASP A 402 6.07 22.34 9.01
C ASP A 402 5.56 23.76 9.16
N GLN A 403 4.93 24.33 8.13
CA GLN A 403 4.32 25.64 8.25
C GLN A 403 3.07 25.62 9.14
N HIS A 404 2.31 24.52 9.12
CA HIS A 404 0.95 24.49 9.67
C HIS A 404 0.72 23.42 10.75
N PHE A 405 1.49 22.34 10.73
CA PHE A 405 1.26 21.17 11.58
C PHE A 405 2.54 20.66 12.21
N ARG A 406 2.41 19.91 13.31
CA ARG A 406 3.46 19.10 13.92
C ARG A 406 3.01 17.64 13.95
N LEU A 407 3.87 16.70 13.63
CA LEU A 407 3.56 15.26 13.75
C LEU A 407 3.57 14.84 15.23
N GLY A 408 2.66 13.94 15.60
CA GLY A 408 2.58 13.37 16.95
C GLY A 408 3.81 12.55 17.34
N ASP A 409 3.98 12.33 18.64
CA ASP A 409 5.23 11.79 19.19
C ASP A 409 5.39 10.27 18.97
N ASN A 410 4.33 9.54 18.60
CA ASN A 410 4.39 8.12 18.24
C ASN A 410 4.96 7.86 16.83
N LEU A 411 5.26 8.90 16.04
CA LEU A 411 5.90 8.74 14.74
C LEU A 411 7.43 8.70 14.89
N ASN A 412 8.04 7.56 14.59
CA ASN A 412 9.50 7.47 14.56
C ASN A 412 10.08 8.19 13.32
N GLN A 413 11.41 8.32 13.24
CA GLN A 413 12.04 9.03 12.11
C GLN A 413 11.69 8.46 10.73
N ARG A 414 11.51 7.13 10.61
CA ARG A 414 11.13 6.50 9.34
C ARG A 414 9.67 6.78 9.00
N ASP A 415 8.80 6.81 10.00
CA ASP A 415 7.40 7.23 9.86
C ASP A 415 7.31 8.68 9.39
N VAL A 416 8.09 9.58 9.99
CA VAL A 416 8.17 10.99 9.58
C VAL A 416 8.63 11.12 8.13
N ILE A 417 9.69 10.41 7.72
CA ILE A 417 10.18 10.43 6.32
C ILE A 417 9.10 9.92 5.36
N ALA A 418 8.41 8.85 5.72
CA ALA A 418 7.32 8.28 4.92
C ALA A 418 6.15 9.23 4.74
N VAL A 419 5.67 9.84 5.83
CA VAL A 419 4.59 10.80 5.79
C VAL A 419 4.98 12.02 4.96
N ARG A 420 6.18 12.59 5.18
CA ARG A 420 6.68 13.74 4.42
C ARG A 420 6.81 13.47 2.93
N LYS A 421 7.37 12.32 2.53
CA LYS A 421 7.46 11.94 1.12
C LYS A 421 6.08 11.73 0.50
N THR A 422 5.13 11.16 1.24
CA THR A 422 3.75 10.95 0.75
C THR A 422 3.04 12.30 0.54
N VAL A 423 3.14 13.22 1.51
CA VAL A 423 2.60 14.59 1.38
C VAL A 423 3.26 15.32 0.21
N SER A 424 4.58 15.27 0.11
CA SER A 424 5.32 15.87 -1.00
C SER A 424 4.85 15.34 -2.35
N GLY A 425 4.71 14.01 -2.48
CA GLY A 425 4.19 13.36 -3.67
C GLY A 425 2.78 13.80 -4.06
N LEU A 426 1.86 13.86 -3.10
CA LEU A 426 0.48 14.31 -3.34
C LEU A 426 0.42 15.78 -3.73
N LEU A 427 1.18 16.65 -3.05
CA LEU A 427 1.26 18.07 -3.40
C LEU A 427 1.89 18.30 -4.77
N LYS A 428 2.89 17.51 -5.16
CA LYS A 428 3.48 17.57 -6.51
C LYS A 428 2.48 17.22 -7.61
N LEU A 429 1.56 16.31 -7.33
CA LEU A 429 0.49 15.93 -8.25
C LEU A 429 -0.61 16.99 -8.30
N LEU A 430 -1.13 17.39 -7.13
CA LEU A 430 -2.32 18.24 -7.02
C LEU A 430 -2.03 19.74 -7.15
N TYR A 431 -0.84 20.18 -6.75
CA TYR A 431 -0.41 21.58 -6.74
C TYR A 431 1.00 21.72 -7.33
N PRO A 432 1.24 21.28 -8.56
CA PRO A 432 2.59 21.28 -9.16
C PRO A 432 3.26 22.66 -9.20
N HIS A 433 2.44 23.72 -9.26
CA HIS A 433 2.85 25.13 -9.17
C HIS A 433 3.33 25.61 -7.79
N GLY A 434 3.16 24.82 -6.73
CA GLY A 434 3.53 25.20 -5.35
C GLY A 434 2.55 26.14 -4.65
N GLU A 435 1.41 26.46 -5.26
CA GLU A 435 0.35 27.25 -4.63
C GLU A 435 -0.64 26.32 -3.95
N TYR A 436 -0.55 26.20 -2.63
CA TYR A 436 -1.46 25.42 -1.78
C TYR A 436 -1.67 26.13 -0.44
N GLN A 437 -2.82 25.89 0.19
CA GLN A 437 -3.23 26.44 1.46
C GLN A 437 -3.11 25.39 2.57
N LYS A 438 -3.29 25.82 3.82
CA LYS A 438 -3.26 24.96 5.02
C LYS A 438 -4.15 23.71 4.88
N GLU A 439 -5.36 23.90 4.37
CA GLU A 439 -6.34 22.82 4.19
C GLU A 439 -5.90 21.77 3.16
N ASP A 440 -5.27 22.21 2.06
CA ASP A 440 -4.72 21.33 1.03
C ASP A 440 -3.61 20.43 1.60
N VAL A 441 -2.74 21.02 2.43
CA VAL A 441 -1.70 20.30 3.16
C VAL A 441 -2.31 19.32 4.15
N ARG A 442 -3.37 19.71 4.88
CA ARG A 442 -4.08 18.86 5.85
C ARG A 442 -4.64 17.60 5.19
N GLN A 443 -5.32 17.73 4.05
CA GLN A 443 -5.88 16.58 3.33
C GLN A 443 -4.79 15.60 2.88
N CYS A 444 -3.68 16.11 2.33
CA CYS A 444 -2.55 15.29 1.94
C CYS A 444 -1.90 14.60 3.16
N LEU A 445 -1.80 15.31 4.29
CA LEU A 445 -1.23 14.81 5.54
C LEU A 445 -2.08 13.70 6.14
N GLU A 446 -3.40 13.86 6.20
CA GLU A 446 -4.31 12.84 6.73
C GLU A 446 -4.21 11.55 5.91
N TYR A 447 -4.25 11.65 4.59
CA TYR A 447 -4.09 10.48 3.73
C TYR A 447 -2.70 9.82 3.91
N ALA A 448 -1.64 10.63 3.99
CA ALA A 448 -0.27 10.14 4.22
C ALA A 448 -0.14 9.37 5.54
N LEU A 449 -0.74 9.88 6.61
CA LEU A 449 -0.79 9.21 7.92
C LEU A 449 -1.56 7.89 7.82
N GLN A 450 -2.70 7.84 7.14
CA GLN A 450 -3.49 6.60 6.97
C GLN A 450 -2.68 5.49 6.28
N VAL A 451 -2.05 5.79 5.13
CA VAL A 451 -1.33 4.76 4.37
C VAL A 451 -0.04 4.31 5.04
N ARG A 452 0.65 5.19 5.79
CA ARG A 452 1.82 4.80 6.59
C ARG A 452 1.41 4.06 7.86
N ARG A 453 0.32 4.44 8.51
CA ARG A 453 -0.24 3.71 9.66
C ARG A 453 -0.54 2.26 9.29
N ARG A 454 -1.12 1.99 8.11
CA ARG A 454 -1.35 0.61 7.63
C ARG A 454 -0.07 -0.24 7.60
N VAL A 455 1.08 0.33 7.21
CA VAL A 455 2.39 -0.34 7.28
C VAL A 455 2.73 -0.65 8.74
N LYS A 456 2.66 0.34 9.63
CA LYS A 456 3.01 0.20 11.05
C LYS A 456 2.13 -0.79 11.80
N GLU A 457 0.83 -0.82 11.51
CA GLU A 457 -0.09 -1.83 12.07
C GLU A 457 0.31 -3.26 11.67
N GLN A 458 0.92 -3.45 10.49
CA GLN A 458 1.44 -4.77 10.11
C GLN A 458 2.77 -5.07 10.80
N LEU A 459 3.65 -4.06 10.94
CA LEU A 459 4.91 -4.21 11.66
C LEU A 459 4.69 -4.55 13.14
N LYS A 460 3.68 -3.95 13.78
CA LYS A 460 3.26 -4.30 15.15
C LYS A 460 2.92 -5.78 15.28
N LYS A 461 2.28 -6.38 14.27
CA LYS A 461 1.93 -7.80 14.27
C LYS A 461 3.11 -8.71 13.99
N ILE A 462 4.09 -8.26 13.20
CA ILE A 462 5.26 -9.05 12.81
C ILE A 462 6.39 -8.95 13.85
N GLY A 463 6.71 -7.73 14.30
CA GLY A 463 7.81 -7.42 15.23
C GLY A 463 7.37 -7.17 16.67
N GLY A 464 6.07 -7.22 16.99
CA GLY A 464 5.57 -7.10 18.35
C GLY A 464 5.86 -5.74 19.00
N MET A 465 6.42 -5.77 20.22
CA MET A 465 6.68 -4.59 21.05
C MET A 465 7.67 -3.58 20.44
N GLU A 466 8.45 -3.94 19.42
CA GLU A 466 9.31 -2.96 18.72
C GLU A 466 8.50 -1.90 17.96
N PHE A 467 7.26 -2.21 17.56
CA PHE A 467 6.44 -1.37 16.69
C PHE A 467 5.07 -1.00 17.31
N TYR A 468 4.99 -0.93 18.64
CA TYR A 468 3.74 -0.65 19.37
C TYR A 468 3.19 0.78 19.16
N ASP A 469 4.06 1.73 18.82
CA ASP A 469 3.72 3.11 18.50
C ASP A 469 2.98 3.22 17.15
N VAL A 470 1.68 2.93 17.17
CA VAL A 470 0.79 2.99 16.00
C VAL A 470 -0.24 4.13 16.08
N HIS A 471 -0.26 4.90 17.18
CA HIS A 471 -1.19 6.00 17.39
C HIS A 471 -0.76 7.24 16.59
N PHE A 472 -0.97 7.20 15.29
CA PHE A 472 -0.59 8.30 14.39
C PHE A 472 -1.51 9.50 14.59
N SER A 473 -0.90 10.65 14.82
CA SER A 473 -1.60 11.92 15.00
C SER A 473 -0.81 13.09 14.40
N TYR A 474 -1.48 14.22 14.28
CA TYR A 474 -0.86 15.51 13.98
C TYR A 474 -1.50 16.61 14.85
N ILE A 475 -0.74 17.66 15.13
CA ILE A 475 -1.13 18.80 15.94
C ILE A 475 -1.22 20.02 15.04
N ASP A 476 -2.36 20.70 15.07
CA ASP A 476 -2.54 21.99 14.39
C ASP A 476 -1.81 23.10 15.16
N LYS A 477 -0.96 23.88 14.48
CA LYS A 477 -0.17 24.93 15.15
C LYS A 477 -0.99 26.15 15.58
N ASP A 478 -2.14 26.38 14.96
CA ASP A 478 -2.99 27.53 15.26
C ASP A 478 -3.95 27.20 16.41
N SER A 479 -4.59 26.02 16.38
CA SER A 479 -5.54 25.60 17.44
C SER A 479 -4.89 24.84 18.60
N LEU A 480 -3.70 24.28 18.39
CA LEU A 480 -3.01 23.35 19.30
C LEU A 480 -3.78 22.03 19.55
N GLU A 481 -4.79 21.75 18.74
CA GLU A 481 -5.55 20.50 18.82
C GLU A 481 -4.76 19.34 18.19
N GLU A 482 -4.77 18.18 18.85
CA GLU A 482 -4.20 16.95 18.33
C GLU A 482 -5.29 16.10 17.67
N HIS A 483 -5.07 15.76 16.41
CA HIS A 483 -5.97 14.97 15.57
C HIS A 483 -5.37 13.59 15.32
N PHE A 484 -6.09 12.54 15.73
CA PHE A 484 -5.69 11.14 15.52
C PHE A 484 -6.27 10.59 14.22
N VAL A 485 -5.44 9.87 13.46
CA VAL A 485 -5.81 9.34 12.14
C VAL A 485 -6.03 7.84 12.21
N ALA A 486 -7.28 7.39 12.14
CA ALA A 486 -7.66 5.97 12.14
C ALA A 486 -7.55 5.32 10.75
N VAL A 487 -7.59 3.97 10.72
CA VAL A 487 -7.71 3.19 9.46
C VAL A 487 -8.88 2.21 9.58
N LYS A 488 -9.57 1.89 8.47
CA LYS A 488 -10.77 1.03 8.49
C LYS A 488 -10.50 -0.39 8.99
N GLU A 489 -9.26 -0.85 8.85
CA GLU A 489 -8.81 -2.17 9.30
C GLU A 489 -8.60 -2.23 10.82
N GLN A 490 -8.63 -1.09 11.52
CA GLN A 490 -8.85 -1.11 12.95
C GLN A 490 -10.26 -1.61 13.17
N VAL A 491 -10.35 -2.78 13.80
CA VAL A 491 -11.62 -3.37 14.20
C VAL A 491 -12.41 -2.30 14.94
N GLY A 492 -13.40 -1.73 14.26
CA GLY A 492 -14.28 -0.70 14.79
C GLY A 492 -15.14 -1.33 15.87
N GLY A 493 -14.78 -1.03 17.13
CA GLY A 493 -15.25 -1.71 18.32
C GLY A 493 -14.11 -2.56 18.87
N GLY A 494 -13.48 -2.11 19.96
CA GLY A 494 -12.51 -2.92 20.67
C GLY A 494 -13.05 -4.34 20.90
N LEU A 495 -12.16 -5.34 20.92
CA LEU A 495 -12.52 -6.73 21.24
C LEU A 495 -13.31 -6.83 22.55
N ILE A 496 -13.14 -5.84 23.42
CA ILE A 496 -13.91 -5.56 24.63
C ILE A 496 -14.87 -4.39 24.31
N PRO A 497 -16.18 -4.66 24.12
CA PRO A 497 -17.15 -3.64 23.73
C PRO A 497 -17.42 -2.62 24.85
N GLU A 498 -17.82 -1.41 24.46
CA GLU A 498 -18.34 -0.40 25.39
C GLU A 498 -19.77 -0.76 25.85
N GLY A 499 -20.09 -0.44 27.11
CA GLY A 499 -21.38 -0.74 27.72
C GLY A 499 -21.35 -1.97 28.64
N LEU A 500 -22.48 -2.24 29.29
CA LEU A 500 -22.62 -3.41 30.16
C LEU A 500 -22.79 -4.67 29.31
N GLY A 501 -21.97 -5.68 29.59
CA GLY A 501 -22.10 -7.00 28.98
C GLY A 501 -23.30 -7.77 29.52
N LYS A 502 -23.43 -9.03 29.08
CA LYS A 502 -24.39 -9.98 29.69
C LYS A 502 -23.79 -10.58 30.98
N PRO A 503 -24.61 -10.91 31.99
CA PRO A 503 -24.16 -11.71 33.12
C PRO A 503 -23.47 -13.00 32.65
N GLY A 504 -22.38 -13.38 33.31
CA GLY A 504 -21.57 -14.54 32.94
C GLY A 504 -20.57 -14.30 31.81
N VAL A 505 -20.49 -13.08 31.25
CA VAL A 505 -19.48 -12.71 30.25
C VAL A 505 -18.33 -11.93 30.91
N VAL A 506 -17.11 -12.43 30.75
CA VAL A 506 -15.90 -11.87 31.34
C VAL A 506 -14.79 -11.81 30.29
N HIS A 507 -14.04 -10.71 30.26
CA HIS A 507 -12.83 -10.59 29.44
C HIS A 507 -11.60 -10.74 30.34
N THR A 508 -10.61 -11.48 29.86
CA THR A 508 -9.31 -11.67 30.51
C THR A 508 -8.20 -11.58 29.47
N ILE A 509 -7.01 -11.23 29.93
CA ILE A 509 -5.79 -11.23 29.13
C ILE A 509 -4.74 -12.02 29.87
N GLY A 510 -4.02 -12.85 29.14
CA GLY A 510 -2.92 -13.62 29.67
C GLY A 510 -2.10 -14.25 28.55
N LEU A 511 -1.01 -14.90 28.94
CA LEU A 511 -0.12 -15.54 28.00
C LEU A 511 -0.72 -16.84 27.46
N SER A 512 -0.61 -17.04 26.15
CA SER A 512 -0.90 -18.32 25.52
C SER A 512 0.20 -19.34 25.80
N ASP A 513 -0.03 -20.60 25.44
CA ASP A 513 0.97 -21.66 25.38
C ASP A 513 2.24 -21.25 24.62
N LYS A 514 2.13 -20.36 23.62
CA LYS A 514 3.24 -19.78 22.85
C LYS A 514 3.96 -18.61 23.55
N GLY A 515 3.51 -18.20 24.73
CA GLY A 515 4.09 -17.08 25.48
C GLY A 515 3.72 -15.69 24.95
N MET A 516 2.70 -15.59 24.10
CA MET A 516 2.19 -14.31 23.60
C MET A 516 0.94 -13.90 24.37
N PRO A 517 0.80 -12.63 24.79
CA PRO A 517 -0.43 -12.14 25.42
C PRO A 517 -1.58 -12.12 24.41
N GLY A 518 -2.76 -12.57 24.83
CA GLY A 518 -3.97 -12.59 24.00
C GLY A 518 -5.21 -12.15 24.77
N VAL A 519 -6.23 -11.69 24.05
CA VAL A 519 -7.54 -11.36 24.61
C VAL A 519 -8.47 -12.56 24.54
N TYR A 520 -9.01 -12.93 25.69
CA TYR A 520 -9.93 -14.06 25.82
C TYR A 520 -11.26 -13.61 26.41
N ARG A 521 -12.35 -14.14 25.86
CA ARG A 521 -13.71 -13.95 26.39
C ARG A 521 -14.23 -15.26 26.95
N ILE A 522 -14.65 -15.23 28.20
CA ILE A 522 -15.34 -16.31 28.88
C ILE A 522 -16.83 -16.03 28.83
N GLU A 523 -17.61 -17.00 28.38
CA GLU A 523 -19.06 -16.95 28.31
C GLU A 523 -19.65 -18.08 29.14
N LEU A 524 -20.51 -17.74 30.09
CA LEU A 524 -21.19 -18.70 30.94
C LEU A 524 -22.69 -18.70 30.67
N GLN A 525 -23.23 -19.88 30.42
CA GLN A 525 -24.66 -20.14 30.41
C GLN A 525 -25.06 -20.97 31.63
N ILE A 526 -26.15 -20.56 32.29
CA ILE A 526 -26.70 -21.24 33.46
C ILE A 526 -28.12 -21.73 33.14
N THR A 527 -28.40 -22.98 33.47
CA THR A 527 -29.73 -23.60 33.37
C THR A 527 -30.14 -24.22 34.71
N ALA A 528 -31.43 -24.45 34.93
CA ALA A 528 -31.88 -25.23 36.09
C ALA A 528 -31.33 -26.67 35.98
N GLY A 529 -30.77 -27.20 37.06
CA GLY A 529 -30.00 -28.45 37.01
C GLY A 529 -29.60 -28.99 38.36
N SER A 530 -28.51 -29.76 38.40
CA SER A 530 -28.04 -30.49 39.58
C SER A 530 -26.58 -30.16 39.96
N GLY A 531 -26.04 -29.01 39.55
CA GLY A 531 -24.66 -28.61 39.84
C GLY A 531 -23.61 -29.10 38.85
N LYS A 532 -23.99 -29.51 37.62
CA LYS A 532 -23.04 -30.03 36.63
C LYS A 532 -22.28 -28.91 35.93
N LEU A 533 -21.03 -29.20 35.56
CA LEU A 533 -20.18 -28.31 34.75
C LEU A 533 -19.91 -28.96 33.38
N ALA A 534 -20.29 -28.25 32.32
CA ALA A 534 -19.88 -28.50 30.94
C ALA A 534 -18.91 -27.42 30.47
N MET A 535 -17.94 -27.79 29.62
CA MET A 535 -16.89 -26.88 29.14
C MET A 535 -16.68 -27.06 27.63
N SER A 536 -16.54 -25.95 26.91
CA SER A 536 -16.18 -25.92 25.48
C SER A 536 -15.21 -24.79 25.17
N GLY A 537 -14.57 -24.81 23.99
CA GLY A 537 -13.66 -23.72 23.59
C GLY A 537 -12.29 -23.75 24.28
N LEU A 538 -11.89 -24.89 24.85
CA LEU A 538 -10.61 -25.07 25.56
C LEU A 538 -9.57 -25.86 24.75
N TRP A 539 -9.65 -25.86 23.41
CA TRP A 539 -8.70 -26.50 22.49
C TRP A 539 -8.26 -27.94 22.83
N ASN A 540 -9.15 -28.72 23.46
CA ASN A 540 -8.82 -30.04 24.04
C ASN A 540 -7.65 -30.07 25.02
N SER A 541 -7.21 -28.91 25.52
CA SER A 541 -6.14 -28.79 26.51
C SER A 541 -6.57 -29.34 27.86
N THR A 542 -5.81 -30.30 28.38
CA THR A 542 -6.04 -30.85 29.73
C THR A 542 -5.78 -29.81 30.81
N SER A 543 -4.72 -29.00 30.67
CA SER A 543 -4.36 -27.98 31.66
C SER A 543 -5.44 -26.90 31.77
N ALA A 544 -5.96 -26.41 30.64
CA ALA A 544 -7.02 -25.40 30.63
C ALA A 544 -8.33 -25.94 31.25
N LYS A 545 -8.69 -27.21 30.98
CA LYS A 545 -9.84 -27.87 31.61
C LYS A 545 -9.67 -28.03 33.13
N GLU A 546 -8.46 -28.32 33.60
CA GLU A 546 -8.16 -28.42 35.03
C GLU A 546 -8.30 -27.06 35.73
N GLN A 547 -7.84 -25.97 35.11
CA GLN A 547 -8.00 -24.61 35.65
C GLN A 547 -9.47 -24.22 35.84
N VAL A 548 -10.32 -24.47 34.83
CA VAL A 548 -11.75 -24.18 34.93
C VAL A 548 -12.43 -25.06 35.99
N LYS A 549 -12.06 -26.35 36.08
CA LYS A 549 -12.59 -27.26 37.09
C LYS A 549 -12.19 -26.83 38.51
N MET A 550 -10.94 -26.44 38.69
CA MET A 550 -10.42 -25.89 39.94
C MET A 550 -11.20 -24.65 40.37
N ALA A 551 -11.47 -23.73 39.42
CA ALA A 551 -12.28 -22.55 39.68
C ALA A 551 -13.72 -22.91 40.10
N PHE A 552 -14.33 -23.90 39.46
CA PHE A 552 -15.68 -24.35 39.79
C PHE A 552 -15.77 -25.04 41.16
N ASP A 553 -14.76 -25.84 41.53
CA ASP A 553 -14.69 -26.46 42.86
C ASP A 553 -14.51 -25.41 43.95
N TYR A 554 -13.64 -24.41 43.73
CA TYR A 554 -13.50 -23.26 44.61
C TYR A 554 -14.80 -22.46 44.73
N PHE A 555 -15.47 -22.21 43.59
CA PHE A 555 -16.74 -21.50 43.53
C PHE A 555 -17.82 -22.21 44.37
N LYS A 556 -18.01 -23.52 44.21
CA LYS A 556 -18.96 -24.31 45.02
C LYS A 556 -18.67 -24.20 46.52
N ALA A 557 -17.40 -24.27 46.92
CA ALA A 557 -17.00 -24.22 48.33
C ALA A 557 -17.18 -22.82 48.94
N ASN A 558 -17.12 -21.75 48.13
CA ASN A 558 -17.11 -20.37 48.61
C ASN A 558 -18.32 -19.54 48.17
N ALA A 559 -19.31 -20.11 47.49
CA ALA A 559 -20.45 -19.36 46.95
C ALA A 559 -21.26 -18.60 48.01
N SER A 560 -21.34 -19.13 49.24
CA SER A 560 -21.99 -18.44 50.37
C SER A 560 -21.28 -17.15 50.79
N ARG A 561 -19.96 -17.03 50.54
CA ARG A 561 -19.18 -15.81 50.76
C ARG A 561 -19.43 -14.74 49.70
N VAL A 562 -19.93 -15.14 48.53
CA VAL A 562 -20.26 -14.24 47.42
C VAL A 562 -21.74 -13.80 47.50
N SER A 563 -22.65 -14.72 47.85
CA SER A 563 -24.03 -14.38 48.20
C SER A 563 -24.63 -15.45 49.11
N ALA A 564 -25.19 -15.01 50.24
CA ALA A 564 -25.74 -15.89 51.28
C ALA A 564 -26.93 -16.75 50.81
N SER A 565 -27.60 -16.39 49.71
CA SER A 565 -28.74 -17.12 49.15
C SER A 565 -28.36 -18.00 47.93
N SER A 566 -27.07 -18.17 47.64
CA SER A 566 -26.59 -18.89 46.45
C SER A 566 -26.87 -20.38 46.51
N LYS A 567 -27.67 -20.90 45.56
CA LYS A 567 -27.95 -22.34 45.42
C LYS A 567 -27.23 -22.93 44.22
N VAL A 568 -25.90 -23.01 44.28
CA VAL A 568 -25.07 -23.51 43.16
C VAL A 568 -25.50 -24.90 42.68
N LEU A 569 -25.95 -25.77 43.59
CA LEU A 569 -26.38 -27.14 43.27
C LEU A 569 -27.71 -27.24 42.51
N ASP A 570 -28.49 -26.17 42.44
CA ASP A 570 -29.77 -26.13 41.72
C ASP A 570 -29.59 -25.74 40.24
N HIS A 571 -28.34 -25.55 39.80
CA HIS A 571 -28.01 -25.01 38.49
C HIS A 571 -26.94 -25.85 37.78
N ASP A 572 -27.09 -26.04 36.48
CA ASP A 572 -26.04 -26.56 35.60
C ASP A 572 -25.34 -25.40 34.89
N PHE A 573 -24.04 -25.52 34.70
CA PHE A 573 -23.14 -24.48 34.21
C PHE A 573 -22.47 -24.94 32.92
N HIS A 574 -22.54 -24.14 31.87
CA HIS A 574 -21.79 -24.36 30.65
C HIS A 574 -20.88 -23.16 30.39
N LEU A 575 -19.58 -23.36 30.57
CA LEU A 575 -18.55 -22.36 30.32
C LEU A 575 -17.91 -22.56 28.95
N HIS A 576 -17.87 -21.51 28.14
CA HIS A 576 -17.22 -21.46 26.84
C HIS A 576 -16.12 -20.39 26.84
N VAL A 577 -14.92 -20.74 26.36
CA VAL A 577 -13.83 -19.78 26.19
C VAL A 577 -13.60 -19.49 24.71
N VAL A 578 -13.48 -18.22 24.37
CA VAL A 578 -13.21 -17.72 23.03
C VAL A 578 -11.89 -16.95 23.05
N ASP A 579 -10.95 -17.37 22.22
CA ASP A 579 -9.76 -16.57 21.89
C ASP A 579 -10.14 -15.56 20.81
N LEU A 580 -10.10 -14.28 21.15
CA LEU A 580 -10.53 -13.20 20.25
C LEU A 580 -9.44 -12.82 19.23
N GLN A 581 -8.21 -13.31 19.41
CA GLN A 581 -7.04 -12.96 18.60
C GLN A 581 -6.36 -14.20 17.98
N ASN A 582 -6.86 -15.40 18.27
CA ASN A 582 -6.29 -16.68 17.84
C ASN A 582 -4.81 -16.86 18.27
N THR A 583 -4.47 -16.30 19.44
CA THR A 583 -3.14 -16.32 20.06
C THR A 583 -2.74 -17.72 20.54
N GLY A 584 -3.69 -18.60 20.86
CA GLY A 584 -3.46 -19.97 21.32
C GLY A 584 -4.10 -20.27 22.67
N VAL A 585 -3.72 -21.39 23.30
CA VAL A 585 -4.35 -21.86 24.54
C VAL A 585 -3.93 -20.97 25.71
N LEU A 586 -4.88 -20.30 26.36
CA LEU A 586 -4.58 -19.49 27.54
C LEU A 586 -4.07 -20.36 28.70
N ARG A 587 -2.97 -19.96 29.33
CA ARG A 587 -2.33 -20.71 30.44
C ARG A 587 -3.12 -20.60 31.75
N ASP A 588 -3.52 -19.40 32.09
CA ASP A 588 -4.08 -19.03 33.38
C ASP A 588 -5.56 -18.63 33.21
N LEU A 589 -6.49 -19.40 33.79
CA LEU A 589 -7.93 -19.30 33.50
C LEU A 589 -8.82 -19.33 34.75
N ALA A 590 -8.29 -19.73 35.90
CA ALA A 590 -9.13 -20.08 37.04
C ALA A 590 -9.83 -18.85 37.65
N LEU A 591 -9.11 -17.75 37.85
CA LEU A 591 -9.70 -16.55 38.44
C LEU A 591 -10.79 -15.93 37.55
N ALA A 592 -10.51 -15.76 36.25
CA ALA A 592 -11.50 -15.22 35.32
C ALA A 592 -12.75 -16.12 35.21
N SER A 593 -12.55 -17.45 35.29
CA SER A 593 -13.67 -18.41 35.35
C SER A 593 -14.48 -18.28 36.64
N LEU A 594 -13.83 -18.06 37.79
CA LEU A 594 -14.53 -17.79 39.06
C LEU A 594 -15.43 -16.56 38.96
N VAL A 595 -14.92 -15.47 38.39
CA VAL A 595 -15.69 -14.25 38.15
C VAL A 595 -16.88 -14.52 37.22
N ALA A 596 -16.69 -15.31 36.17
CA ALA A 596 -17.76 -15.69 35.26
C ALA A 596 -18.86 -16.49 35.98
N PHE A 597 -18.49 -17.49 36.79
CA PHE A 597 -19.42 -18.30 37.61
C PHE A 597 -20.24 -17.43 38.57
N ALA A 598 -19.59 -16.52 39.29
CA ALA A 598 -20.28 -15.61 40.19
C ALA A 598 -21.18 -14.62 39.42
N SER A 599 -20.68 -14.03 38.34
CA SER A 599 -21.43 -13.09 37.49
C SER A 599 -22.72 -13.72 36.96
N GLY A 600 -22.63 -14.93 36.41
CA GLY A 600 -23.79 -15.65 35.89
C GLY A 600 -24.78 -16.02 37.00
N LEU A 601 -24.30 -16.57 38.13
CA LEU A 601 -25.20 -17.00 39.21
C LEU A 601 -25.94 -15.83 39.85
N LEU A 602 -25.28 -14.68 40.01
CA LEU A 602 -25.88 -13.47 40.56
C LEU A 602 -26.77 -12.74 39.55
N GLY A 603 -26.72 -13.11 38.26
CA GLY A 603 -27.39 -12.37 37.19
C GLY A 603 -26.86 -10.95 37.03
N ARG A 604 -25.62 -10.68 37.43
CA ARG A 604 -25.00 -9.35 37.39
C ARG A 604 -23.84 -9.33 36.38
N PRO A 605 -23.84 -8.40 35.41
CA PRO A 605 -22.72 -8.27 34.49
C PRO A 605 -21.48 -7.69 35.18
N THR A 606 -20.32 -7.95 34.61
CA THR A 606 -19.10 -7.21 34.96
C THR A 606 -19.23 -5.74 34.57
N GLN A 607 -18.43 -4.88 35.19
CA GLN A 607 -18.42 -3.46 34.82
C GLN A 607 -18.04 -3.26 33.34
N SER A 608 -18.51 -2.15 32.75
CA SER A 608 -18.20 -1.79 31.36
C SER A 608 -16.69 -1.76 31.12
N GLN A 609 -16.23 -2.39 30.04
CA GLN A 609 -14.81 -2.47 29.63
C GLN A 609 -13.87 -3.02 30.72
N MET A 610 -14.36 -3.96 31.55
CA MET A 610 -13.61 -4.64 32.59
C MET A 610 -12.76 -5.80 32.05
N VAL A 611 -11.49 -5.84 32.46
CA VAL A 611 -10.55 -6.95 32.25
C VAL A 611 -10.13 -7.53 33.59
N VAL A 612 -10.32 -8.83 33.77
CA VAL A 612 -9.89 -9.56 34.97
C VAL A 612 -8.51 -10.16 34.71
N LEU A 613 -7.49 -9.70 35.43
CA LEU A 613 -6.11 -10.16 35.29
C LEU A 613 -5.67 -10.92 36.55
N GLY A 614 -4.73 -11.85 36.39
CA GLY A 614 -4.17 -12.67 37.45
C GLY A 614 -4.83 -14.05 37.51
N ASP A 615 -4.31 -14.92 38.37
CA ASP A 615 -4.87 -16.26 38.54
C ASP A 615 -4.90 -16.70 40.01
N MET A 616 -5.42 -17.90 40.26
CA MET A 616 -5.52 -18.48 41.60
C MET A 616 -5.21 -19.97 41.63
N SER A 617 -4.82 -20.48 42.80
CA SER A 617 -4.73 -21.92 43.08
C SER A 617 -6.05 -22.46 43.64
N LEU A 618 -6.17 -23.80 43.75
CA LEU A 618 -7.33 -24.46 44.37
C LEU A 618 -7.55 -24.03 45.83
N GLY A 619 -6.46 -23.70 46.54
CA GLY A 619 -6.51 -23.20 47.92
C GLY A 619 -6.88 -21.71 48.03
N GLY A 620 -7.05 -21.02 46.91
CA GLY A 620 -7.38 -19.59 46.86
C GLY A 620 -6.18 -18.65 47.00
N SER A 621 -4.94 -19.14 46.90
CA SER A 621 -3.76 -18.28 46.83
C SER A 621 -3.64 -17.64 45.44
N LEU A 622 -3.30 -16.34 45.41
CA LEU A 622 -3.22 -15.56 44.18
C LEU A 622 -1.89 -15.75 43.45
N LYS A 623 -1.95 -15.84 42.12
CA LYS A 623 -0.81 -15.83 41.21
C LYS A 623 -0.69 -14.45 40.55
N PRO A 624 0.48 -13.79 40.58
CA PRO A 624 0.68 -12.50 39.90
C PRO A 624 0.58 -12.65 38.38
N VAL A 625 0.25 -11.55 37.72
CA VAL A 625 0.20 -11.44 36.25
C VAL A 625 1.61 -11.53 35.66
N GLU A 626 1.83 -12.50 34.78
CA GLU A 626 3.05 -12.58 33.96
C GLU A 626 3.02 -11.52 32.85
N SER A 627 4.16 -10.87 32.58
CA SER A 627 4.27 -9.80 31.56
C SER A 627 3.20 -8.70 31.70
N LEU A 628 3.06 -8.12 32.90
CA LEU A 628 1.99 -7.17 33.22
C LEU A 628 1.90 -5.97 32.25
N ALA A 629 3.03 -5.37 31.87
CA ALA A 629 3.06 -4.25 30.93
C ALA A 629 2.49 -4.64 29.55
N GLU A 630 2.87 -5.81 29.03
CA GLU A 630 2.36 -6.33 27.76
C GLU A 630 0.86 -6.66 27.84
N CYS A 631 0.42 -7.26 28.95
CA CYS A 631 -0.99 -7.57 29.18
C CYS A 631 -1.85 -6.30 29.24
N LEU A 632 -1.38 -5.24 29.91
CA LEU A 632 -2.09 -3.96 29.93
C LEU A 632 -2.10 -3.30 28.55
N GLN A 633 -1.04 -3.43 27.75
CA GLN A 633 -1.04 -2.88 26.40
C GLN A 633 -2.10 -3.58 25.54
N VAL A 634 -2.15 -4.92 25.58
CA VAL A 634 -3.18 -5.71 24.90
C VAL A 634 -4.58 -5.34 25.40
N ALA A 635 -4.73 -5.04 26.70
CA ALA A 635 -6.00 -4.60 27.28
C ALA A 635 -6.46 -3.27 26.68
N PHE A 636 -5.54 -2.33 26.55
CA PHE A 636 -5.83 -1.00 26.03
C PHE A 636 -6.24 -1.07 24.56
N ASP A 637 -5.44 -1.79 23.75
CA ASP A 637 -5.70 -2.01 22.33
C ASP A 637 -7.03 -2.73 22.09
N ALA A 638 -7.41 -3.63 22.99
CA ALA A 638 -8.67 -4.36 22.97
C ALA A 638 -9.88 -3.51 23.39
N GLY A 639 -9.68 -2.27 23.85
CA GLY A 639 -10.75 -1.39 24.33
C GLY A 639 -11.08 -1.55 25.82
N GLY A 640 -10.19 -2.13 26.62
CA GLY A 640 -10.31 -2.17 28.07
C GLY A 640 -10.06 -0.79 28.69
N LYS A 641 -10.88 -0.41 29.68
CA LYS A 641 -10.70 0.83 30.48
C LYS A 641 -10.62 0.56 31.97
N ARG A 642 -11.01 -0.64 32.42
CA ARG A 642 -10.98 -1.05 33.82
C ARG A 642 -10.22 -2.36 33.94
N VAL A 643 -9.34 -2.46 34.92
CA VAL A 643 -8.57 -3.68 35.19
C VAL A 643 -8.64 -4.04 36.67
N THR A 644 -8.79 -5.33 36.96
CA THR A 644 -8.59 -5.87 38.31
C THR A 644 -7.25 -6.60 38.38
N LEU A 645 -6.40 -6.26 39.35
CA LEU A 645 -5.06 -6.84 39.53
C LEU A 645 -4.90 -7.46 40.92
N PRO A 646 -4.16 -8.57 41.05
CA PRO A 646 -3.82 -9.10 42.37
C PRO A 646 -2.86 -8.13 43.06
N MET A 647 -2.98 -7.97 44.38
CA MET A 647 -2.05 -7.15 45.17
C MET A 647 -0.57 -7.57 44.98
N SER A 648 -0.32 -8.85 44.69
CA SER A 648 1.03 -9.36 44.39
C SER A 648 1.64 -8.78 43.10
N SER A 649 0.82 -8.32 42.14
CA SER A 649 1.29 -7.67 40.91
C SER A 649 1.64 -6.18 41.08
N ALA A 650 1.41 -5.61 42.27
CA ALA A 650 1.75 -4.21 42.52
C ALA A 650 3.27 -3.94 42.39
N MET A 651 4.12 -4.96 42.60
CA MET A 651 5.57 -4.84 42.46
C MET A 651 6.02 -4.59 41.01
N ASP A 652 5.20 -4.98 40.02
CA ASP A 652 5.52 -4.85 38.60
C ASP A 652 4.99 -3.54 37.98
N ILE A 653 4.22 -2.73 38.73
CA ILE A 653 3.70 -1.43 38.25
C ILE A 653 4.81 -0.50 37.74
N PRO A 654 5.99 -0.38 38.39
CA PRO A 654 7.07 0.47 37.89
C PRO A 654 7.62 0.06 36.51
N THR A 655 7.33 -1.15 36.03
CA THR A 655 7.73 -1.61 34.68
C THR A 655 6.82 -1.09 33.57
N ILE A 656 5.69 -0.47 33.93
CA ILE A 656 4.63 -0.07 33.01
C ILE A 656 4.84 1.41 32.63
N PRO A 657 4.80 1.78 31.34
CA PRO A 657 4.81 3.18 30.94
C PRO A 657 3.69 3.98 31.61
N VAL A 658 4.02 5.15 32.15
CA VAL A 658 3.07 6.01 32.89
C VAL A 658 1.87 6.39 32.02
N GLU A 659 2.11 6.67 30.74
CA GLU A 659 1.08 7.00 29.76
C GLU A 659 0.07 5.88 29.54
N LEU A 660 0.50 4.62 29.63
CA LEU A 660 -0.37 3.45 29.51
C LEU A 660 -1.15 3.20 30.81
N PHE A 661 -0.46 3.23 31.95
CA PHE A 661 -1.09 2.96 33.25
C PHE A 661 -2.21 3.96 33.57
N THR A 662 -2.05 5.22 33.17
CA THR A 662 -3.05 6.28 33.37
C THR A 662 -4.31 6.13 32.51
N LYS A 663 -4.32 5.26 31.49
CA LYS A 663 -5.52 4.96 30.68
C LYS A 663 -6.52 4.06 31.39
N PHE A 664 -6.13 3.41 32.48
CA PHE A 664 -6.95 2.44 33.18
C PHE A 664 -7.46 2.94 34.53
N GLN A 665 -8.71 2.62 34.83
CA GLN A 665 -9.18 2.57 36.21
C GLN A 665 -8.79 1.21 36.81
N THR A 666 -7.74 1.22 37.62
CA THR A 666 -7.17 0.01 38.23
C THR A 666 -7.79 -0.26 39.60
N SER A 667 -8.14 -1.51 39.88
CA SER A 667 -8.55 -1.98 41.21
C SER A 667 -7.71 -3.16 41.63
N PHE A 668 -7.31 -3.19 42.90
CA PHE A 668 -6.51 -4.28 43.46
C PHE A 668 -7.39 -5.19 44.32
N TYR A 669 -7.10 -6.48 44.29
CA TYR A 669 -7.75 -7.47 45.14
C TYR A 669 -6.73 -8.30 45.91
N ALA A 670 -7.08 -8.67 47.15
CA ALA A 670 -6.22 -9.45 48.05
C ALA A 670 -6.58 -10.94 48.11
N GLU A 671 -7.81 -11.30 47.72
CA GLU A 671 -8.32 -12.68 47.67
C GLU A 671 -9.18 -12.91 46.40
N PRO A 672 -9.38 -14.16 45.95
CA PRO A 672 -10.21 -14.45 44.77
C PRO A 672 -11.65 -13.94 44.88
N VAL A 673 -12.25 -13.98 46.07
CA VAL A 673 -13.62 -13.47 46.30
C VAL A 673 -13.67 -11.96 46.14
N ASP A 674 -12.64 -11.23 46.57
CA ASP A 674 -12.54 -9.78 46.40
C ASP A 674 -12.44 -9.41 44.90
N ALA A 675 -11.74 -10.21 44.09
CA ALA A 675 -11.70 -10.03 42.64
C ALA A 675 -13.11 -10.05 42.00
N VAL A 676 -14.00 -10.93 42.47
CA VAL A 676 -15.40 -10.99 42.03
C VAL A 676 -16.14 -9.69 42.38
N VAL A 677 -16.01 -9.25 43.62
CA VAL A 677 -16.64 -8.02 44.14
C VAL A 677 -16.19 -6.81 43.33
N LYS A 678 -14.88 -6.66 43.10
CA LYS A 678 -14.30 -5.58 42.29
C LYS A 678 -14.73 -5.66 40.83
N ALA A 679 -14.73 -6.84 40.20
CA ALA A 679 -15.10 -6.97 38.79
C ALA A 679 -16.59 -6.68 38.53
N LEU A 680 -17.47 -6.99 39.49
CA LEU A 680 -18.91 -6.73 39.42
C LEU A 680 -19.30 -5.32 39.88
N GLY A 681 -18.43 -4.62 40.62
CA GLY A 681 -18.72 -3.27 41.12
C GLY A 681 -19.77 -3.23 42.21
N VAL A 682 -19.76 -4.24 43.07
CA VAL A 682 -20.63 -4.36 44.24
C VAL A 682 -19.83 -4.08 45.50
N GLU A 683 -20.44 -3.46 46.52
CA GLU A 683 -19.87 -3.30 47.86
C GLU A 683 -20.27 -4.45 48.78
#